data_AF-A0A1Y1LRT6-F1
#
_entry.id   AF-A0A1Y1LRT6-F1
#
_cell.length_a   1.000
_cell.length_b   1.000
_cell.length_c   1.000
_cell.angle_alpha   90.00
_cell.angle_beta   90.00
_cell.angle_gamma   90.00
#
_symmetry.space_group_name_H-M   'P 1'
#
loop_
_entity.id
_entity.type
_entity.pdbx_description
1 polymer ?
#
loop_
_entity_poly.entity_id
_entity_poly.type
_entity_poly.pdbx_seq_one_letter_code
_entity_poly.pdbx_strand_id
1 'polypeptide(L)'
;MYRPTIGKFSMHLETNENGRLLIDFAMSKNMKIKSTYYQHKTIHKGTWRAPHGNTINQIDHVLVDIKNEKLIKDVRSYRRPNLDSDHFLVGIKMKQMIPTNTAIHNARQRKQARIGIQEHNSQIKFEKEMEEKLKRKEQHKSIDERVKWIEDNLNSAARTCFTRPHRPNKEWYDAECQQEVQQKEKARMKMLQANTEENIRNYDEHRKKCKAICRAKKRKHQAKILEDIEEKYKNKEIKNFYQGTKKVKRGFQPTTKMCKDKDGNLIGNQKQIMERWAEYFEDLLNKSRENEKPLQTNLSAQASNDAHVEAPELDEIINIILKLKNNRSPGANGIQTEMMKYGGRKLHVQIFELVQEIWKNEKMPKSWSEALICPLYKKGDKQNCENYRGIALLDTMYKILATCINNKLKTYSEEILGEYQCGFRQGRSVGDPIFVLKEIQAKSYQYQLQTHLLFIDFKQAYDSIKREQLYMALKDLGIPHKLIRLINMTLQDTTNMVRVNGEYSRKFGVKNGLRQGDPLSTTLFNLVLEKILRESNANRQGTICHNRHQILAFADDLTILTRSKDELQNTAKKIITTAKKIGLEINENKSKYMVWDNKKCDQDNHLKITIDQNSEYRFSEVGVFVYLGTVISKTPGSADEISARVAAGTKSAFALKSIITGNVFSRAVKLRVYKTIIRPVVTYASEVWTIRKQEQLLLSIWERKILRKIYGGKRVGDTWERRTNKEIKELYDDADIRMN
;
A
#
# COMPACT_ATOMS: atom_id res chain seq x y z
N MET A 1 -31.68 26.81 -33.93
CA MET A 1 -31.56 26.82 -32.46
C MET A 1 -30.18 26.37 -31.95
N TYR A 2 -29.52 25.35 -32.53
CA TYR A 2 -28.34 24.71 -31.91
C TYR A 2 -26.93 25.25 -32.32
N ARG A 3 -26.83 26.22 -33.23
CA ARG A 3 -25.55 26.69 -33.82
C ARG A 3 -24.49 27.23 -32.82
N PRO A 4 -24.82 27.71 -31.60
CA PRO A 4 -23.79 28.06 -30.61
C PRO A 4 -22.99 26.86 -30.10
N THR A 5 -23.60 25.66 -30.12
CA THR A 5 -23.10 24.41 -29.54
C THR A 5 -22.53 23.45 -30.58
N ILE A 6 -23.09 23.45 -31.80
CA ILE A 6 -22.63 22.67 -32.95
C ILE A 6 -22.06 23.56 -34.06
N GLY A 7 -21.00 23.12 -34.71
CA GLY A 7 -20.39 23.82 -35.83
C GLY A 7 -21.11 23.57 -37.17
N LYS A 8 -20.77 24.38 -38.17
CA LYS A 8 -21.40 24.38 -39.51
C LYS A 8 -21.00 23.21 -40.40
N PHE A 9 -20.01 22.40 -40.01
CA PHE A 9 -19.35 21.43 -40.87
C PHE A 9 -19.65 19.97 -40.48
N SER A 10 -20.86 19.69 -40.00
CA SER A 10 -21.36 18.32 -39.81
C SER A 10 -21.25 17.49 -41.11
N MET A 11 -21.24 16.16 -40.97
CA MET A 11 -21.41 15.24 -42.11
C MET A 11 -22.87 15.14 -42.55
N HIS A 12 -23.80 15.27 -41.61
CA HIS A 12 -25.24 15.08 -41.82
C HIS A 12 -25.97 16.42 -41.75
N LEU A 13 -26.99 16.59 -42.60
CA LEU A 13 -27.88 17.76 -42.59
C LEU A 13 -28.90 17.67 -41.43
N GLU A 14 -29.32 16.45 -41.11
CA GLU A 14 -30.26 16.17 -40.04
C GLU A 14 -29.59 15.31 -38.95
N THR A 15 -30.11 15.42 -37.73
CA THR A 15 -29.63 14.66 -36.58
C THR A 15 -30.79 13.85 -35.98
N ASN A 16 -30.50 12.61 -35.60
CA ASN A 16 -31.48 11.72 -34.97
C ASN A 16 -31.73 12.13 -33.50
N GLU A 17 -32.67 11.46 -32.84
CA GLU A 17 -33.04 11.74 -31.46
C GLU A 17 -31.84 11.70 -30.50
N ASN A 18 -30.98 10.69 -30.60
CA ASN A 18 -29.74 10.58 -29.82
C ASN A 18 -28.80 11.77 -30.04
N GLY A 19 -28.69 12.25 -31.27
CA GLY A 19 -27.91 13.44 -31.58
C GLY A 19 -28.51 14.72 -31.01
N ARG A 20 -29.85 14.83 -30.91
CA ARG A 20 -30.52 15.95 -30.21
C ARG A 20 -30.24 15.89 -28.71
N LEU A 21 -30.37 14.72 -28.08
CA LEU A 21 -30.04 14.51 -26.67
C LEU A 21 -28.58 14.89 -26.35
N LEU A 22 -27.64 14.57 -27.25
CA LEU A 22 -26.23 14.97 -27.09
C LEU A 22 -26.04 16.49 -27.17
N ILE A 23 -26.78 17.16 -28.05
CA ILE A 23 -26.76 18.62 -28.18
C ILE A 23 -27.35 19.28 -26.94
N ASP A 24 -28.49 18.79 -26.45
CA ASP A 24 -29.15 19.30 -25.24
C ASP A 24 -28.26 19.09 -24.00
N PHE A 25 -27.62 17.93 -23.89
CA PHE A 25 -26.61 17.66 -22.87
C PHE A 25 -25.45 18.67 -22.95
N ALA A 26 -24.88 18.88 -24.13
CA ALA A 26 -23.78 19.82 -24.33
C ALA A 26 -24.19 21.27 -23.98
N MET A 27 -25.41 21.67 -24.33
CA MET A 27 -25.99 22.96 -23.94
C MET A 27 -26.12 23.09 -22.43
N SER A 28 -26.69 22.10 -21.75
CA SER A 28 -26.88 22.11 -20.29
C SER A 28 -25.56 22.21 -19.50
N LYS A 29 -24.44 21.81 -20.12
CA LYS A 29 -23.11 21.80 -19.50
C LYS A 29 -22.16 22.85 -20.06
N ASN A 30 -22.65 23.82 -20.85
CA ASN A 30 -21.82 24.86 -21.47
C ASN A 30 -20.61 24.28 -22.25
N MET A 31 -20.87 23.25 -23.05
CA MET A 31 -19.87 22.57 -23.88
C MET A 31 -20.15 22.80 -25.36
N LYS A 32 -19.12 22.70 -26.19
CA LYS A 32 -19.22 22.73 -27.66
C LYS A 32 -18.79 21.40 -28.26
N ILE A 33 -19.53 20.94 -29.28
CA ILE A 33 -19.25 19.71 -30.04
C ILE A 33 -18.26 20.04 -31.16
N LYS A 34 -16.95 19.99 -30.86
CA LYS A 34 -15.88 20.45 -31.76
C LYS A 34 -15.74 19.62 -33.04
N SER A 35 -16.25 18.39 -33.08
CA SER A 35 -16.21 17.53 -34.28
C SER A 35 -16.94 18.12 -35.50
N THR A 36 -17.81 19.13 -35.32
CA THR A 36 -18.58 19.76 -36.40
C THR A 36 -18.09 21.18 -36.73
N TYR A 37 -17.03 21.69 -36.09
CA TYR A 37 -16.53 23.07 -36.27
C TYR A 37 -15.46 23.24 -37.36
N TYR A 38 -14.90 22.15 -37.87
CA TYR A 38 -13.78 22.20 -38.82
C TYR A 38 -14.20 21.70 -40.19
N GLN A 39 -13.83 22.45 -41.23
CA GLN A 39 -14.09 22.07 -42.60
C GLN A 39 -13.14 20.96 -43.03
N HIS A 40 -13.72 19.80 -43.37
CA HIS A 40 -13.00 18.64 -43.86
C HIS A 40 -13.76 17.97 -45.00
N LYS A 41 -13.07 17.15 -45.82
CA LYS A 41 -13.74 16.26 -46.78
C LYS A 41 -14.59 15.24 -46.02
N THR A 42 -15.73 14.79 -46.58
CA THR A 42 -16.66 13.83 -45.95
C THR A 42 -15.96 12.56 -45.43
N ILE A 43 -14.92 12.11 -46.14
CA ILE A 43 -14.07 10.98 -45.75
C ILE A 43 -13.35 11.13 -44.39
N HIS A 44 -13.17 12.37 -43.92
CA HIS A 44 -12.52 12.73 -42.64
C HIS A 44 -13.52 13.20 -41.57
N LYS A 45 -14.82 13.17 -41.87
CA LYS A 45 -15.90 13.48 -40.92
C LYS A 45 -16.55 12.22 -40.37
N GLY A 46 -16.75 11.21 -41.22
CA GLY A 46 -17.35 9.94 -40.80
C GLY A 46 -16.48 9.19 -39.79
N THR A 47 -17.08 8.71 -38.71
CA THR A 47 -16.40 8.07 -37.58
C THR A 47 -16.77 6.60 -37.42
N TRP A 48 -17.84 6.14 -38.05
CA TRP A 48 -18.25 4.74 -38.04
C TRP A 48 -18.71 4.29 -39.43
N ARG A 49 -18.51 3.01 -39.74
CA ARG A 49 -18.97 2.37 -40.98
C ARG A 49 -19.86 1.17 -40.65
N ALA A 50 -21.02 1.10 -41.29
CA ALA A 50 -21.94 -0.03 -41.12
C ALA A 50 -21.33 -1.36 -41.59
N PRO A 51 -21.71 -2.50 -40.98
CA PRO A 51 -21.20 -3.83 -41.36
C PRO A 51 -21.40 -4.17 -42.85
N HIS A 52 -22.46 -3.65 -43.46
CA HIS A 52 -22.77 -3.81 -44.90
C HIS A 52 -21.98 -2.86 -45.83
N GLY A 53 -21.03 -2.09 -45.30
CA GLY A 53 -20.06 -1.30 -46.06
C GLY A 53 -20.54 0.01 -46.67
N ASN A 54 -21.85 0.15 -46.93
CA ASN A 54 -22.40 1.24 -47.74
C ASN A 54 -22.71 2.53 -46.96
N THR A 55 -22.90 2.46 -45.64
CA THR A 55 -23.27 3.62 -44.82
C THR A 55 -22.11 4.04 -43.91
N ILE A 56 -21.78 5.33 -43.92
CA ILE A 56 -20.78 5.94 -43.03
C ILE A 56 -21.47 7.04 -42.23
N ASN A 57 -21.38 6.97 -40.91
CA ASN A 57 -22.00 7.94 -40.02
C ASN A 57 -20.96 8.67 -39.17
N GLN A 58 -21.26 9.90 -38.81
CA GLN A 58 -20.56 10.65 -37.77
C GLN A 58 -21.31 10.46 -36.44
N ILE A 59 -20.83 9.55 -35.59
CA ILE A 59 -21.43 9.23 -34.29
C ILE A 59 -20.48 9.46 -33.10
N ASP A 60 -19.17 9.41 -33.34
CA ASP A 60 -18.16 9.78 -32.34
C ASP A 60 -17.87 11.29 -32.34
N HIS A 61 -18.06 11.93 -31.19
CA HIS A 61 -17.93 13.38 -31.04
C HIS A 61 -16.95 13.79 -29.93
N VAL A 62 -16.26 14.92 -30.15
CA VAL A 62 -15.36 15.54 -29.18
C VAL A 62 -16.05 16.77 -28.61
N LEU A 63 -16.31 16.73 -27.31
CA LEU A 63 -16.92 17.84 -26.57
C LEU A 63 -15.86 18.55 -25.74
N VAL A 64 -15.95 19.88 -25.67
CA VAL A 64 -15.06 20.71 -24.84
C VAL A 64 -15.86 21.79 -24.15
N ASP A 65 -15.52 22.10 -22.90
CA ASP A 65 -16.02 23.27 -22.20
C ASP A 65 -15.71 24.55 -23.01
N ILE A 66 -16.66 25.48 -23.07
CA ILE A 66 -16.51 26.77 -23.76
C ILE A 66 -15.21 27.48 -23.38
N LYS A 67 -14.79 27.42 -22.10
CA LYS A 67 -13.54 28.05 -21.61
C LYS A 67 -12.28 27.52 -22.32
N ASN A 68 -12.32 26.27 -22.76
CA ASN A 68 -11.19 25.55 -23.35
C ASN A 68 -11.29 25.39 -24.88
N GLU A 69 -12.31 25.96 -25.52
CA GLU A 69 -12.60 25.70 -26.93
C GLU A 69 -11.47 26.09 -27.89
N LYS A 70 -10.68 27.10 -27.49
CA LYS A 70 -9.58 27.67 -28.28
C LYS A 70 -8.34 26.77 -28.28
N LEU A 71 -8.26 25.83 -27.33
CA LEU A 71 -7.16 24.85 -27.24
C LEU A 71 -7.24 23.82 -28.35
N ILE A 72 -8.45 23.43 -28.74
CA ILE A 72 -8.68 22.52 -29.86
C ILE A 72 -8.53 23.31 -31.16
N LYS A 73 -7.61 22.86 -32.00
CA LYS A 73 -7.29 23.47 -33.29
C LYS A 73 -7.85 22.69 -34.47
N ASP A 74 -8.07 21.39 -34.29
CA ASP A 74 -8.65 20.53 -35.32
C ASP A 74 -9.24 19.27 -34.71
N VAL A 75 -10.30 18.74 -35.31
CA VAL A 75 -10.87 17.42 -35.04
C VAL A 75 -11.18 16.75 -36.37
N ARG A 76 -10.65 15.55 -36.59
CA ARG A 76 -10.91 14.79 -37.81
C ARG A 76 -10.81 13.29 -37.58
N SER A 77 -11.46 12.51 -38.44
CA SER A 77 -11.31 11.07 -38.47
C SER A 77 -10.16 10.63 -39.39
N TYR A 78 -9.43 9.63 -38.92
CA TYR A 78 -8.29 9.02 -39.61
C TYR A 78 -8.67 7.60 -39.99
N ARG A 79 -8.75 7.33 -41.29
CA ARG A 79 -9.02 5.98 -41.82
C ARG A 79 -7.79 5.08 -41.86
N ARG A 80 -6.59 5.67 -41.87
CA ARG A 80 -5.29 4.97 -42.00
C ARG A 80 -4.86 4.16 -40.76
N PRO A 81 -5.15 4.55 -39.52
CA PRO A 81 -4.85 3.71 -38.36
C PRO A 81 -5.81 2.52 -38.28
N ASN A 82 -5.30 1.29 -38.40
CA ASN A 82 -6.11 0.08 -38.21
C ASN A 82 -6.19 -0.31 -36.74
N LEU A 83 -7.36 -0.05 -36.12
CA LEU A 83 -7.66 -0.43 -34.74
C LEU A 83 -8.41 -1.77 -34.63
N ASP A 84 -8.64 -2.47 -35.75
CA ASP A 84 -9.50 -3.66 -35.79
C ASP A 84 -10.92 -3.40 -35.26
N SER A 85 -11.45 -2.21 -35.56
CA SER A 85 -12.76 -1.70 -35.14
C SER A 85 -13.55 -1.21 -36.37
N ASP A 86 -14.88 -1.26 -36.28
CA ASP A 86 -15.85 -0.65 -37.20
C ASP A 86 -15.90 0.89 -37.07
N HIS A 87 -15.23 1.44 -36.05
CA HIS A 87 -14.97 2.86 -35.88
C HIS A 87 -13.63 3.30 -36.46
N PHE A 88 -13.61 4.51 -37.03
CA PHE A 88 -12.40 5.21 -37.44
C PHE A 88 -11.79 5.98 -36.26
N LEU A 89 -10.46 6.07 -36.23
CA LEU A 89 -9.78 6.82 -35.18
C LEU A 89 -10.12 8.31 -35.30
N VAL A 90 -10.76 8.87 -34.28
CA VAL A 90 -10.94 10.32 -34.15
C VAL A 90 -9.69 10.92 -33.52
N GLY A 91 -9.05 11.86 -34.20
CA GLY A 91 -7.88 12.57 -33.70
C GLY A 91 -8.16 14.05 -33.48
N ILE A 92 -7.53 14.59 -32.44
CA ILE A 92 -7.65 15.98 -32.02
C ILE A 92 -6.28 16.62 -32.11
N LYS A 93 -6.19 17.80 -32.72
CA LYS A 93 -5.01 18.67 -32.64
C LYS A 93 -5.26 19.71 -31.56
N MET A 94 -4.42 19.73 -30.53
CA MET A 94 -4.53 20.71 -29.44
C MET A 94 -3.23 21.47 -29.23
N LYS A 95 -3.33 22.75 -28.84
CA LYS A 95 -2.18 23.59 -28.46
C LYS A 95 -2.16 23.73 -26.93
N GLN A 96 -1.11 23.23 -26.28
CA GLN A 96 -0.90 23.36 -24.84
C GLN A 96 0.57 23.66 -24.55
N MET A 97 0.83 24.63 -23.68
CA MET A 97 2.18 24.90 -23.15
C MET A 97 2.50 23.80 -22.13
N ILE A 98 3.57 23.03 -22.37
CA ILE A 98 4.03 22.00 -21.43
C ILE A 98 5.23 22.58 -20.68
N PRO A 99 5.20 22.68 -19.34
CA PRO A 99 6.37 23.08 -18.57
C PRO A 99 7.51 22.07 -18.77
N THR A 100 8.71 22.55 -19.08
CA THR A 100 9.95 21.76 -19.05
C THR A 100 10.30 21.46 -17.59
N ASN A 101 9.76 20.36 -17.05
CA ASN A 101 9.89 20.08 -15.63
C ASN A 101 11.23 19.41 -15.29
N THR A 102 12.21 20.21 -14.86
CA THR A 102 13.56 19.80 -14.39
C THR A 102 13.48 18.75 -13.26
N ALA A 103 12.38 18.72 -12.50
CA ALA A 103 12.12 17.72 -11.45
C ALA A 103 12.05 16.28 -12.00
N ILE A 104 11.56 16.10 -13.24
CA ILE A 104 11.47 14.77 -13.88
C ILE A 104 12.86 14.22 -14.19
N HIS A 105 13.82 15.09 -14.55
CA HIS A 105 15.21 14.70 -14.81
C HIS A 105 15.89 14.20 -13.53
N ASN A 106 15.78 14.96 -12.43
CA ASN A 106 16.37 14.61 -11.13
C ASN A 106 15.73 13.36 -10.50
N ALA A 107 14.40 13.19 -10.63
CA ALA A 107 13.70 11.99 -10.18
C ALA A 107 14.12 10.73 -10.97
N ARG A 108 14.45 10.87 -12.26
CA ARG A 108 14.93 9.76 -13.12
C ARG A 108 16.34 9.31 -12.75
N GLN A 109 17.24 10.24 -12.38
CA GLN A 109 18.60 9.90 -11.94
C GLN A 109 18.62 9.14 -10.61
N ARG A 110 17.84 9.56 -9.61
CA ARG A 110 17.76 8.87 -8.29
C ARG A 110 17.30 7.40 -8.40
N LYS A 111 16.52 7.06 -9.43
CA LYS A 111 16.05 5.69 -9.69
C LYS A 111 17.14 4.79 -10.31
N GLN A 112 18.20 5.36 -10.87
CA GLN A 112 19.29 4.64 -11.56
C GLN A 112 20.30 4.06 -10.57
N ALA A 113 20.74 4.85 -9.57
CA ALA A 113 21.58 4.36 -8.47
C ALA A 113 20.96 3.16 -7.71
N ARG A 114 19.62 3.01 -7.76
CA ARG A 114 18.89 1.89 -7.15
C ARG A 114 19.18 0.52 -7.73
N ILE A 115 19.53 0.46 -9.00
CA ILE A 115 19.58 -0.82 -9.73
C ILE A 115 21.00 -1.37 -9.77
N GLY A 116 22.03 -0.52 -9.83
CA GLY A 116 23.42 -0.98 -9.97
C GLY A 116 24.07 -1.53 -8.70
N ILE A 117 23.69 -1.06 -7.52
CA ILE A 117 24.37 -1.42 -6.25
C ILE A 117 24.12 -2.86 -5.77
N GLN A 118 23.26 -3.61 -6.46
CA GLN A 118 22.94 -5.00 -6.09
C GLN A 118 23.87 -6.02 -6.75
N GLU A 119 24.67 -5.61 -7.73
CA GLU A 119 25.67 -6.47 -8.36
C GLU A 119 26.97 -6.48 -7.54
N HIS A 120 27.55 -7.66 -7.31
CA HIS A 120 28.74 -7.82 -6.48
C HIS A 120 29.94 -6.98 -6.95
N ASN A 121 30.22 -6.97 -8.25
CA ASN A 121 31.30 -6.16 -8.82
C ASN A 121 31.07 -4.66 -8.63
N SER A 122 29.82 -4.22 -8.73
CA SER A 122 29.42 -2.83 -8.51
C SER A 122 29.52 -2.43 -7.04
N GLN A 123 29.35 -3.38 -6.10
CA GLN A 123 29.56 -3.15 -4.66
C GLN A 123 31.04 -2.93 -4.35
N ILE A 124 31.92 -3.82 -4.84
CA ILE A 124 33.38 -3.68 -4.63
C ILE A 124 33.89 -2.37 -5.21
N LYS A 125 33.44 -1.99 -6.41
CA LYS A 125 33.81 -0.72 -7.03
C LYS A 125 33.35 0.48 -6.20
N PHE A 126 32.11 0.43 -5.69
CA PHE A 126 31.54 1.48 -4.86
C PHE A 126 32.26 1.63 -3.52
N GLU A 127 32.60 0.51 -2.86
CA GLU A 127 33.37 0.51 -1.62
C GLU A 127 34.74 1.16 -1.82
N LYS A 128 35.50 0.76 -2.86
CA LYS A 128 36.81 1.36 -3.17
C LYS A 128 36.70 2.87 -3.44
N GLU A 129 35.72 3.30 -4.23
CA GLU A 129 35.48 4.71 -4.53
C GLU A 129 35.16 5.50 -3.24
N MET A 130 34.35 4.92 -2.35
CA MET A 130 34.05 5.53 -1.05
C MET A 130 35.29 5.59 -0.15
N GLU A 131 36.11 4.54 -0.13
CA GLU A 131 37.33 4.53 0.66
C GLU A 131 38.33 5.59 0.23
N GLU A 132 38.47 5.83 -1.08
CA GLU A 132 39.29 6.89 -1.66
C GLU A 132 38.76 8.27 -1.29
N LYS A 133 37.46 8.51 -1.50
CA LYS A 133 36.82 9.81 -1.18
C LYS A 133 36.91 10.16 0.31
N LEU A 134 36.80 9.16 1.18
CA LEU A 134 36.86 9.33 2.64
C LEU A 134 38.31 9.23 3.20
N LYS A 135 39.36 9.20 2.36
CA LYS A 135 40.76 9.19 2.85
C LYS A 135 41.14 10.46 3.60
N ARG A 136 40.69 11.62 3.12
CA ARG A 136 41.01 12.91 3.74
C ARG A 136 40.07 13.13 4.92
N LYS A 137 40.63 13.29 6.11
CA LYS A 137 39.87 13.75 7.28
C LYS A 137 39.51 15.21 7.04
N GLU A 138 38.23 15.50 6.92
CA GLU A 138 37.71 16.85 6.78
C GLU A 138 37.23 17.34 8.15
N GLN A 139 37.64 18.54 8.55
CA GLN A 139 37.11 19.17 9.76
C GLN A 139 35.81 19.89 9.39
N HIS A 140 34.73 19.56 10.10
CA HIS A 140 33.42 20.17 9.87
C HIS A 140 33.10 21.12 11.02
N LYS A 141 32.56 22.31 10.71
CA LYS A 141 32.20 23.31 11.74
C LYS A 141 30.88 22.97 12.41
N SER A 142 30.05 22.13 11.78
CA SER A 142 28.75 21.71 12.30
C SER A 142 28.38 20.29 11.88
N ILE A 143 27.44 19.70 12.62
CA ILE A 143 26.83 18.39 12.33
C ILE A 143 26.12 18.42 10.96
N ASP A 144 25.47 19.53 10.59
CA ASP A 144 24.81 19.69 9.29
C ASP A 144 25.82 19.65 8.12
N GLU A 145 26.97 20.31 8.26
CA GLU A 145 28.05 20.27 7.26
C GLU A 145 28.60 18.85 7.10
N ARG A 146 28.84 18.16 8.22
CA ARG A 146 29.33 16.77 8.23
C ARG A 146 28.37 15.84 7.52
N VAL A 147 27.07 15.93 7.83
CA VAL A 147 26.05 15.11 7.17
C VAL A 147 26.01 15.39 5.68
N LYS A 148 25.95 16.67 5.28
CA LYS A 148 25.95 17.04 3.87
C LYS A 148 27.19 16.51 3.12
N TRP A 149 28.36 16.58 3.74
CA TRP A 149 29.58 16.02 3.19
C TRP A 149 29.49 14.50 2.97
N ILE A 150 28.96 13.74 3.95
CA ILE A 150 28.71 12.29 3.78
C ILE A 150 27.73 12.06 2.62
N GLU A 151 26.64 12.82 2.55
CA GLU A 151 25.62 12.70 1.49
C GLU A 151 26.19 12.98 0.09
N ASP A 152 27.02 14.02 -0.04
CA ASP A 152 27.62 14.43 -1.31
C ASP A 152 28.63 13.38 -1.80
N ASN A 153 29.46 12.83 -0.90
CA ASN A 153 30.39 11.76 -1.24
C ASN A 153 29.67 10.48 -1.67
N LEU A 154 28.62 10.09 -0.94
CA LEU A 154 27.76 8.95 -1.28
C LEU A 154 27.12 9.10 -2.67
N ASN A 155 26.53 10.25 -2.94
CA ASN A 155 25.88 10.52 -4.22
C ASN A 155 26.90 10.62 -5.37
N SER A 156 28.07 11.21 -5.11
CA SER A 156 29.17 11.29 -6.09
C SER A 156 29.68 9.88 -6.45
N ALA A 157 30.00 9.06 -5.46
CA ALA A 157 30.47 7.69 -5.68
C ALA A 157 29.42 6.85 -6.43
N ALA A 158 28.14 7.01 -6.10
CA ALA A 158 27.05 6.31 -6.79
C ALA A 158 26.93 6.71 -8.26
N ARG A 159 27.15 7.99 -8.61
CA ARG A 159 27.15 8.46 -10.00
C ARG A 159 28.31 7.87 -10.80
N THR A 160 29.48 7.72 -10.18
CA THR A 160 30.67 7.12 -10.82
C THR A 160 30.53 5.61 -11.02
N CYS A 161 29.89 4.93 -10.06
CA CYS A 161 29.89 3.47 -10.02
C CYS A 161 28.74 2.82 -10.81
N PHE A 162 27.58 3.47 -10.94
CA PHE A 162 26.39 2.82 -11.50
C PHE A 162 26.01 3.38 -12.89
N THR A 163 26.03 2.52 -13.92
CA THR A 163 25.58 2.86 -15.28
C THR A 163 24.11 2.49 -15.51
N ARG A 164 23.53 3.05 -16.58
CA ARG A 164 22.10 2.95 -16.90
C ARG A 164 21.76 1.54 -17.40
N PRO A 165 20.82 0.78 -16.77
CA PRO A 165 20.26 -0.39 -17.41
C PRO A 165 19.41 0.07 -18.60
N HIS A 166 19.78 -0.35 -19.81
CA HIS A 166 18.98 -0.17 -21.01
C HIS A 166 17.67 -0.94 -20.83
N ARG A 167 16.52 -0.24 -20.89
CA ARG A 167 15.21 -0.91 -20.91
C ARG A 167 14.71 -0.91 -22.35
N PRO A 168 14.77 -2.04 -23.07
CA PRO A 168 14.23 -2.10 -24.42
C PRO A 168 12.72 -1.80 -24.40
N ASN A 169 12.26 -1.09 -25.42
CA ASN A 169 10.87 -0.72 -25.56
C ASN A 169 10.08 -1.95 -26.03
N LYS A 170 9.17 -2.47 -25.19
CA LYS A 170 8.33 -3.66 -25.42
C LYS A 170 9.11 -4.91 -25.86
N GLU A 171 9.72 -5.60 -24.88
CA GLU A 171 10.49 -6.85 -25.02
C GLU A 171 9.88 -7.98 -25.87
N TRP A 172 8.57 -7.97 -26.17
CA TRP A 172 7.91 -9.02 -26.96
C TRP A 172 7.57 -8.63 -28.40
N TYR A 173 7.58 -7.32 -28.73
CA TYR A 173 7.23 -6.82 -30.05
C TYR A 173 8.51 -6.62 -30.85
N ASP A 174 8.80 -7.57 -31.73
CA ASP A 174 10.04 -7.63 -32.51
C ASP A 174 9.82 -7.33 -34.00
N ALA A 175 10.89 -7.41 -34.79
CA ALA A 175 10.89 -7.09 -36.21
C ALA A 175 9.85 -7.92 -37.01
N GLU A 176 9.64 -9.19 -36.67
CA GLU A 176 8.63 -10.04 -37.31
C GLU A 176 7.20 -9.56 -37.01
N CYS A 177 6.91 -9.17 -35.76
CA CYS A 177 5.63 -8.52 -35.44
C CYS A 177 5.42 -7.25 -36.27
N GLN A 178 6.48 -6.45 -36.41
CA GLN A 178 6.44 -5.21 -37.17
C GLN A 178 6.21 -5.47 -38.67
N GLN A 179 6.91 -6.43 -39.26
CA GLN A 179 6.74 -6.82 -40.67
C GLN A 179 5.31 -7.31 -40.93
N GLU A 180 4.77 -8.17 -40.09
CA GLU A 180 3.41 -8.70 -40.26
C GLU A 180 2.32 -7.63 -40.05
N VAL A 181 2.55 -6.67 -39.14
CA VAL A 181 1.69 -5.49 -39.02
C VAL A 181 1.75 -4.62 -40.28
N GLN A 182 2.93 -4.45 -40.89
CA GLN A 182 3.09 -3.72 -42.15
C GLN A 182 2.42 -4.44 -43.32
N GLN A 183 2.54 -5.77 -43.43
CA GLN A 183 1.88 -6.55 -44.48
C GLN A 183 0.36 -6.49 -44.34
N LYS A 184 -0.15 -6.62 -43.11
CA LYS A 184 -1.57 -6.40 -42.81
C LYS A 184 -2.03 -5.00 -43.23
N GLU A 185 -1.23 -3.95 -42.98
CA GLU A 185 -1.59 -2.59 -43.38
C GLU A 185 -1.55 -2.40 -44.90
N LYS A 186 -0.57 -2.99 -45.61
CA LYS A 186 -0.51 -3.00 -47.08
C LYS A 186 -1.74 -3.67 -47.69
N ALA A 187 -2.11 -4.86 -47.21
CA ALA A 187 -3.31 -5.57 -47.65
C ALA A 187 -4.58 -4.75 -47.40
N ARG A 188 -4.65 -4.09 -46.24
CA ARG A 188 -5.77 -3.19 -45.91
C ARG A 188 -5.84 -1.97 -46.84
N MET A 189 -4.71 -1.38 -47.20
CA MET A 189 -4.67 -0.25 -48.14
C MET A 189 -5.18 -0.66 -49.53
N LYS A 190 -4.84 -1.86 -50.02
CA LYS A 190 -5.38 -2.42 -51.27
C LYS A 190 -6.89 -2.62 -51.18
N MET A 191 -7.40 -3.21 -50.09
CA MET A 191 -8.84 -3.37 -49.83
C MET A 191 -9.59 -2.02 -49.78
N LEU A 192 -8.98 -0.98 -49.18
CA LEU A 192 -9.57 0.35 -49.13
C LEU A 192 -9.55 1.09 -50.48
N GLN A 193 -8.63 0.75 -51.38
CA GLN A 193 -8.55 1.30 -52.74
C GLN A 193 -9.50 0.58 -53.70
N ALA A 194 -9.59 -0.75 -53.61
CA ALA A 194 -10.46 -1.59 -54.42
C ALA A 194 -11.07 -2.71 -53.56
N ASN A 195 -12.37 -2.63 -53.29
CA ASN A 195 -13.08 -3.54 -52.40
C ASN A 195 -13.54 -4.83 -53.11
N THR A 196 -12.62 -5.54 -53.75
CA THR A 196 -12.88 -6.83 -54.40
C THR A 196 -12.88 -7.97 -53.39
N GLU A 197 -13.57 -9.09 -53.68
CA GLU A 197 -13.54 -10.27 -52.81
C GLU A 197 -12.13 -10.78 -52.53
N GLU A 198 -11.25 -10.72 -53.52
CA GLU A 198 -9.85 -11.12 -53.41
C GLU A 198 -9.09 -10.26 -52.39
N ASN A 199 -9.26 -8.94 -52.44
CA ASN A 199 -8.62 -8.02 -51.50
C ASN A 199 -9.17 -8.17 -50.07
N ILE A 200 -10.44 -8.53 -49.92
CA ILE A 200 -11.05 -8.84 -48.62
C ILE A 200 -10.43 -10.13 -48.04
N ARG A 201 -10.36 -11.21 -48.82
CA ARG A 201 -9.75 -12.48 -48.40
C ARG A 201 -8.28 -12.29 -48.02
N ASN A 202 -7.51 -11.57 -48.84
CA ASN A 202 -6.10 -11.26 -48.60
C ASN A 202 -5.89 -10.46 -47.29
N TYR A 203 -6.73 -9.45 -47.04
CA TYR A 203 -6.69 -8.74 -45.76
C TYR A 203 -7.02 -9.64 -44.57
N ASP A 204 -8.04 -10.50 -44.68
CA ASP A 204 -8.43 -11.41 -43.60
C ASP A 204 -7.36 -12.46 -43.28
N GLU A 205 -6.65 -12.97 -44.28
CA GLU A 205 -5.51 -13.87 -44.08
C GLU A 205 -4.38 -13.18 -43.32
N HIS A 206 -3.92 -12.02 -43.79
CA HIS A 206 -2.88 -11.26 -43.10
C HIS A 206 -3.32 -10.78 -41.71
N ARG A 207 -4.61 -10.48 -41.52
CA ARG A 207 -5.19 -10.15 -40.22
C ARG A 207 -5.12 -11.34 -39.27
N LYS A 208 -5.53 -12.55 -39.71
CA LYS A 208 -5.43 -13.79 -38.93
C LYS A 208 -3.98 -14.11 -38.58
N LYS A 209 -3.07 -14.06 -39.56
CA LYS A 209 -1.64 -14.32 -39.40
C LYS A 209 -0.97 -13.35 -38.42
N CYS A 210 -1.15 -12.04 -38.62
CA CYS A 210 -0.64 -10.99 -37.72
C CYS A 210 -1.16 -11.17 -36.29
N LYS A 211 -2.46 -11.49 -36.13
CA LYS A 211 -3.08 -11.74 -34.83
C LYS A 211 -2.52 -13.01 -34.17
N ALA A 212 -2.27 -14.06 -34.94
CA ALA A 212 -1.68 -15.31 -34.45
C ALA A 212 -0.24 -15.08 -33.96
N ILE A 213 0.60 -14.43 -34.76
CA ILE A 213 2.01 -14.15 -34.43
C ILE A 213 2.11 -13.22 -33.21
N CYS A 214 1.41 -12.09 -33.21
CA CYS A 214 1.40 -11.18 -32.07
C CYS A 214 0.91 -11.88 -30.78
N ARG A 215 -0.11 -12.74 -30.87
CA ARG A 215 -0.58 -13.53 -29.73
C ARG A 215 0.46 -14.56 -29.28
N ALA A 216 1.11 -15.26 -30.21
CA ALA A 216 2.13 -16.25 -29.90
C ALA A 216 3.34 -15.61 -29.20
N LYS A 217 3.86 -14.49 -29.71
CA LYS A 217 5.01 -13.78 -29.10
C LYS A 217 4.67 -13.17 -27.76
N LYS A 218 3.47 -12.58 -27.62
CA LYS A 218 2.98 -12.12 -26.33
C LYS A 218 2.85 -13.27 -25.32
N ARG A 219 2.40 -14.47 -25.75
CA ARG A 219 2.34 -15.67 -24.90
C ARG A 219 3.73 -16.15 -24.50
N LYS A 220 4.69 -16.23 -25.43
CA LYS A 220 6.08 -16.63 -25.16
C LYS A 220 6.76 -15.68 -24.17
N HIS A 221 6.56 -14.37 -24.33
CA HIS A 221 7.06 -13.39 -23.38
C HIS A 221 6.42 -13.51 -22.00
N GLN A 222 5.10 -13.78 -21.93
CA GLN A 222 4.46 -14.07 -20.66
C GLN A 222 5.07 -15.30 -19.99
N ALA A 223 5.28 -16.40 -20.74
CA ALA A 223 5.96 -17.61 -20.25
C ALA A 223 7.34 -17.28 -19.67
N LYS A 224 8.18 -16.54 -20.41
CA LYS A 224 9.50 -16.10 -19.97
C LYS A 224 9.47 -15.29 -18.67
N ILE A 225 8.55 -14.33 -18.53
CA ILE A 225 8.39 -13.56 -17.28
C ILE A 225 8.19 -14.50 -16.08
N LEU A 226 7.53 -15.64 -16.27
CA LEU A 226 7.24 -16.57 -15.19
C LEU A 226 8.36 -17.55 -14.92
N GLU A 227 9.08 -17.97 -15.96
CA GLU A 227 10.35 -18.68 -15.82
C GLU A 227 11.32 -17.82 -15.01
N ASP A 228 11.46 -16.52 -15.33
CA ASP A 228 12.27 -15.58 -14.55
C ASP A 228 11.79 -15.48 -13.09
N ILE A 229 10.47 -15.49 -12.85
CA ILE A 229 9.89 -15.51 -11.50
C ILE A 229 10.23 -16.83 -10.80
N GLU A 230 10.18 -17.94 -11.52
CA GLU A 230 10.48 -19.27 -11.01
C GLU A 230 11.95 -19.38 -10.60
N GLU A 231 12.85 -18.91 -11.45
CA GLU A 231 14.28 -18.85 -11.23
C GLU A 231 14.60 -17.98 -10.01
N LYS A 232 13.99 -16.78 -9.91
CA LYS A 232 14.09 -15.93 -8.71
C LYS A 232 13.69 -16.65 -7.43
N TYR A 233 12.67 -17.51 -7.48
CA TYR A 233 12.33 -18.32 -6.31
C TYR A 233 13.38 -19.40 -6.01
N LYS A 234 13.88 -20.11 -7.03
CA LYS A 234 14.95 -21.12 -6.87
C LYS A 234 16.20 -20.49 -6.26
N ASN A 235 16.53 -19.26 -6.67
CA ASN A 235 17.65 -18.47 -6.17
C ASN A 235 17.36 -17.81 -4.80
N LYS A 236 16.24 -18.16 -4.13
CA LYS A 236 15.80 -17.60 -2.84
C LYS A 236 15.58 -16.07 -2.86
N GLU A 237 15.35 -15.47 -4.02
CA GLU A 237 14.99 -14.05 -4.19
C GLU A 237 13.49 -13.81 -3.96
N ILE A 238 13.01 -14.14 -2.76
CA ILE A 238 11.59 -14.14 -2.37
C ILE A 238 10.89 -12.81 -2.70
N LYS A 239 11.56 -11.66 -2.48
CA LYS A 239 10.99 -10.34 -2.79
C LYS A 239 10.78 -10.11 -4.28
N ASN A 240 11.73 -10.51 -5.12
CA ASN A 240 11.64 -10.33 -6.57
C ASN A 240 10.60 -11.28 -7.16
N PHE A 241 10.49 -12.49 -6.61
CA PHE A 241 9.38 -13.41 -6.86
C PHE A 241 8.02 -12.74 -6.60
N TYR A 242 7.78 -12.23 -5.38
CA TYR A 242 6.50 -11.58 -5.04
C TYR A 242 6.22 -10.31 -5.84
N GLN A 243 7.25 -9.55 -6.23
CA GLN A 243 7.06 -8.40 -7.11
C GLN A 243 6.62 -8.83 -8.51
N GLY A 244 7.26 -9.86 -9.07
CA GLY A 244 6.87 -10.43 -10.35
C GLY A 244 5.43 -10.94 -10.32
N THR A 245 5.08 -11.74 -9.31
CA THR A 245 3.72 -12.29 -9.17
C THR A 245 2.68 -11.19 -8.97
N LYS A 246 2.99 -10.13 -8.22
CA LYS A 246 2.11 -8.97 -8.03
C LYS A 246 1.88 -8.19 -9.32
N LYS A 247 2.90 -8.05 -10.19
CA LYS A 247 2.75 -7.45 -11.52
C LYS A 247 1.80 -8.27 -12.39
N VAL A 248 1.94 -9.60 -12.38
CA VAL A 248 1.04 -10.49 -13.12
C VAL A 248 -0.39 -10.43 -12.56
N LYS A 249 -0.55 -10.42 -11.22
CA LYS A 249 -1.86 -10.36 -10.54
C LYS A 249 -2.63 -9.06 -10.80
N ARG A 250 -1.95 -7.91 -10.84
CA ARG A 250 -2.61 -6.59 -10.87
C ARG A 250 -2.92 -6.09 -12.27
N GLY A 251 -2.21 -6.57 -13.29
CA GLY A 251 -2.32 -6.05 -14.65
C GLY A 251 -1.99 -4.56 -14.74
N PHE A 252 -2.40 -3.93 -15.85
CA PHE A 252 -2.32 -2.47 -15.99
C PHE A 252 -3.40 -1.82 -15.13
N GLN A 253 -3.01 -0.84 -14.32
CA GLN A 253 -3.92 -0.04 -13.48
C GLN A 253 -3.76 1.43 -13.89
N PRO A 254 -4.80 2.06 -14.48
CA PRO A 254 -4.74 3.48 -14.76
C PRO A 254 -4.65 4.26 -13.45
N THR A 255 -3.72 5.21 -13.37
CA THR A 255 -3.61 6.13 -12.23
C THR A 255 -4.59 7.28 -12.44
N THR A 256 -5.71 7.28 -11.71
CA THR A 256 -6.63 8.43 -11.66
C THR A 256 -5.94 9.60 -10.97
N LYS A 257 -5.97 10.78 -11.60
CA LYS A 257 -5.28 12.01 -11.14
C LYS A 257 -6.24 13.00 -10.47
N MET A 258 -7.30 12.53 -9.79
CA MET A 258 -8.33 13.41 -9.24
C MET A 258 -8.56 13.09 -7.76
N CYS A 259 -8.83 14.13 -6.96
CA CYS A 259 -9.23 14.01 -5.54
C CYS A 259 -10.41 14.94 -5.26
N LYS A 260 -11.15 14.69 -4.17
CA LYS A 260 -12.21 15.58 -3.69
C LYS A 260 -11.63 16.67 -2.77
N ASP A 261 -12.17 17.87 -2.84
CA ASP A 261 -11.93 18.93 -1.85
C ASP A 261 -12.64 18.63 -0.52
N LYS A 262 -12.73 19.60 0.40
CA LYS A 262 -13.46 19.42 1.68
C LYS A 262 -14.99 19.39 1.48
N ASP A 263 -15.48 20.09 0.46
CA ASP A 263 -16.91 20.22 0.16
C ASP A 263 -17.45 19.09 -0.74
N GLY A 264 -16.57 18.19 -1.19
CA GLY A 264 -16.89 17.02 -2.00
C GLY A 264 -16.76 17.23 -3.51
N ASN A 265 -16.33 18.41 -3.97
CA ASN A 265 -16.13 18.70 -5.39
C ASN A 265 -14.83 18.08 -5.92
N LEU A 266 -14.83 17.72 -7.20
CA LEU A 266 -13.69 17.08 -7.85
C LEU A 266 -12.62 18.08 -8.28
N ILE A 267 -11.41 17.91 -7.75
CA ILE A 267 -10.20 18.62 -8.15
C ILE A 267 -9.45 17.78 -9.20
N GLY A 268 -9.21 18.38 -10.37
CA GLY A 268 -8.38 17.79 -11.44
C GLY A 268 -7.05 18.51 -11.70
N ASN A 269 -6.83 19.69 -11.12
CA ASN A 269 -5.59 20.44 -11.29
C ASN A 269 -4.49 19.91 -10.35
N GLN A 270 -3.33 19.59 -10.90
CA GLN A 270 -2.21 19.00 -10.15
C GLN A 270 -1.75 19.85 -8.95
N LYS A 271 -1.70 21.19 -9.08
CA LYS A 271 -1.28 22.08 -7.99
C LYS A 271 -2.29 22.06 -6.85
N GLN A 272 -3.58 22.16 -7.19
CA GLN A 272 -4.68 22.09 -6.21
C GLN A 272 -4.75 20.72 -5.54
N ILE A 273 -4.47 19.63 -6.26
CA ILE A 273 -4.39 18.29 -5.68
C ILE A 273 -3.27 18.21 -4.65
N MET A 274 -2.08 18.70 -4.98
CA MET A 274 -0.95 18.69 -4.04
C MET A 274 -1.21 19.58 -2.82
N GLU A 275 -1.90 20.71 -3.00
CA GLU A 275 -2.32 21.58 -1.89
C GLU A 275 -3.34 20.88 -1.00
N ARG A 276 -4.39 20.28 -1.58
CA ARG A 276 -5.40 19.50 -0.85
C ARG A 276 -4.78 18.36 -0.03
N TRP A 277 -3.73 17.73 -0.55
CA TRP A 277 -2.95 16.71 0.18
C TRP A 277 -2.16 17.30 1.35
N ALA A 278 -1.51 18.45 1.17
CA ALA A 278 -0.84 19.14 2.27
C ALA A 278 -1.82 19.55 3.36
N GLU A 279 -2.92 20.22 2.99
CA GLU A 279 -4.00 20.61 3.90
C GLU A 279 -4.53 19.41 4.69
N TYR A 280 -4.81 18.29 4.03
CA TYR A 280 -5.32 17.09 4.70
C TYR A 280 -4.37 16.58 5.80
N PHE A 281 -3.08 16.44 5.49
CA PHE A 281 -2.11 15.91 6.44
C PHE A 281 -1.70 16.94 7.49
N GLU A 282 -1.70 18.23 7.15
CA GLU A 282 -1.47 19.32 8.09
C GLU A 282 -2.60 19.39 9.12
N ASP A 283 -3.86 19.35 8.67
CA ASP A 283 -5.03 19.26 9.56
C ASP A 283 -4.94 18.00 10.43
N LEU A 284 -4.65 16.85 9.83
CA LEU A 284 -4.55 15.59 10.56
C LEU A 284 -3.51 15.63 11.68
N LEU A 285 -2.31 16.11 11.39
CA LEU A 285 -1.15 16.05 12.29
C LEU A 285 -1.05 17.25 13.24
N ASN A 286 -1.98 18.22 13.13
CA ASN A 286 -2.03 19.40 13.99
C ASN A 286 -3.42 19.68 14.58
N LYS A 287 -4.39 18.76 14.45
CA LYS A 287 -5.64 18.77 15.23
C LYS A 287 -5.29 18.91 16.72
N SER A 288 -5.96 19.84 17.41
CA SER A 288 -5.81 20.21 18.83
C SER A 288 -4.92 21.42 19.16
N ARG A 289 -5.32 22.64 18.74
CA ARG A 289 -4.94 23.90 19.40
C ARG A 289 -6.00 24.99 19.26
N GLU A 290 -7.18 24.79 19.85
CA GLU A 290 -8.05 25.96 20.07
C GLU A 290 -7.97 26.51 21.50
N ASN A 291 -7.56 25.76 22.55
CA ASN A 291 -7.64 26.32 23.93
C ASN A 291 -6.60 25.84 24.99
N GLU A 292 -5.50 25.16 24.65
CA GLU A 292 -4.53 24.73 25.68
C GLU A 292 -3.28 25.63 25.69
N LYS A 293 -3.03 26.32 26.81
CA LYS A 293 -1.76 27.03 27.07
C LYS A 293 -0.61 26.02 27.06
N PRO A 294 0.54 26.31 26.43
CA PRO A 294 1.69 25.42 26.48
C PRO A 294 2.14 25.24 27.93
N LEU A 295 2.05 24.02 28.45
CA LEU A 295 2.71 23.67 29.70
C LEU A 295 4.21 23.67 29.44
N GLN A 296 4.94 24.60 30.06
CA GLN A 296 6.41 24.56 30.05
C GLN A 296 6.86 23.32 30.83
N THR A 297 7.12 22.21 30.13
CA THR A 297 7.85 21.08 30.70
C THR A 297 9.30 21.47 30.87
N ASN A 298 9.65 21.95 32.07
CA ASN A 298 11.03 22.09 32.53
C ASN A 298 11.65 20.69 32.68
N LEU A 299 12.12 20.11 31.57
CA LEU A 299 12.86 18.84 31.53
C LEU A 299 14.28 18.96 32.12
N SER A 300 14.69 20.15 32.55
CA SER A 300 16.07 20.50 32.92
C SER A 300 16.39 20.45 34.41
N ALA A 301 15.42 20.25 35.30
CA ALA A 301 15.62 20.40 36.75
C ALA A 301 15.21 19.15 37.53
N GLN A 302 16.05 18.11 37.52
CA GLN A 302 16.18 17.06 38.57
C GLN A 302 17.23 16.03 38.10
N ALA A 303 18.51 16.33 38.34
CA ALA A 303 19.65 15.51 37.90
C ALA A 303 20.28 14.73 39.06
N SER A 304 19.48 14.16 39.96
CA SER A 304 20.02 13.54 41.19
C SER A 304 20.04 12.01 41.20
N ASN A 305 19.52 11.29 40.18
CA ASN A 305 19.65 9.82 40.05
C ASN A 305 19.25 9.31 38.65
N ASP A 306 19.78 9.86 37.55
CA ASP A 306 19.48 9.33 36.19
C ASP A 306 20.39 8.12 35.89
N ALA A 307 19.79 6.99 35.51
CA ALA A 307 20.55 5.81 35.09
C ALA A 307 21.45 6.17 33.91
N HIS A 308 22.74 5.85 33.99
CA HIS A 308 23.68 6.13 32.91
C HIS A 308 23.32 5.27 31.68
N VAL A 309 22.94 5.92 30.58
CA VAL A 309 22.68 5.24 29.30
C VAL A 309 23.87 5.44 28.37
N GLU A 310 24.62 4.36 28.20
CA GLU A 310 25.81 4.31 27.34
C GLU A 310 25.49 4.59 25.88
N ALA A 311 26.42 5.27 25.20
CA ALA A 311 26.32 5.53 23.78
C ALA A 311 26.57 4.24 22.96
N PRO A 312 25.98 4.10 21.76
CA PRO A 312 26.14 2.90 20.92
C PRO A 312 27.57 2.69 20.45
N GLU A 313 28.09 1.47 20.59
CA GLU A 313 29.43 1.12 20.11
C GLU A 313 29.51 1.00 18.58
N LEU A 314 30.73 1.00 18.03
CA LEU A 314 30.96 0.88 16.60
C LEU A 314 30.34 -0.41 16.02
N ASP A 315 30.52 -1.53 16.71
CA ASP A 315 29.97 -2.82 16.28
C ASP A 315 28.45 -2.84 16.34
N GLU A 316 27.83 -2.14 17.31
CA GLU A 316 26.36 -1.97 17.35
C GLU A 316 25.88 -1.23 16.09
N ILE A 317 26.56 -0.16 15.69
CA ILE A 317 26.21 0.64 14.52
C ILE A 317 26.43 -0.12 13.21
N ILE A 318 27.55 -0.83 13.07
CA ILE A 318 27.82 -1.69 11.90
C ILE A 318 26.73 -2.75 11.79
N ASN A 319 26.38 -3.41 12.89
CA ASN A 319 25.31 -4.40 12.93
C ASN A 319 23.96 -3.82 12.51
N ILE A 320 23.62 -2.60 12.95
CA ILE A 320 22.41 -1.89 12.52
C ILE A 320 22.43 -1.62 11.01
N ILE A 321 23.54 -1.10 10.48
CA ILE A 321 23.70 -0.80 9.06
C ILE A 321 23.51 -2.06 8.22
N LEU A 322 24.17 -3.16 8.58
CA LEU A 322 24.09 -4.43 7.88
C LEU A 322 22.68 -5.06 7.96
N LYS A 323 21.94 -4.84 9.05
CA LYS A 323 20.56 -5.30 9.24
C LYS A 323 19.50 -4.43 8.54
N LEU A 324 19.85 -3.24 8.00
CA LEU A 324 18.90 -2.40 7.26
C LEU A 324 18.24 -3.20 6.12
N LYS A 325 16.94 -3.03 5.90
CA LYS A 325 16.26 -3.82 4.85
C LYS A 325 16.58 -3.24 3.47
N ASN A 326 17.08 -4.06 2.55
CA ASN A 326 17.34 -3.63 1.16
C ASN A 326 16.04 -3.27 0.41
N ASN A 327 16.19 -2.52 -0.67
CA ASN A 327 15.15 -2.15 -1.61
C ASN A 327 14.01 -1.35 -0.95
N ARG A 328 14.36 -0.50 0.04
CA ARG A 328 13.43 0.42 0.69
C ARG A 328 13.43 1.76 -0.04
N SER A 329 12.32 2.50 0.09
CA SER A 329 12.23 3.83 -0.50
C SER A 329 13.06 4.80 0.35
N PRO A 330 13.95 5.60 -0.27
CA PRO A 330 14.75 6.58 0.46
C PRO A 330 13.90 7.76 0.92
N GLY A 331 14.45 8.54 1.87
CA GLY A 331 13.90 9.84 2.28
C GLY A 331 14.03 10.92 1.21
N ALA A 332 13.92 12.19 1.61
CA ALA A 332 13.94 13.34 0.69
C ALA A 332 15.27 13.51 -0.06
N ASN A 333 16.40 13.18 0.61
CA ASN A 333 17.75 13.24 0.04
C ASN A 333 18.02 12.17 -1.05
N GLY A 334 17.22 11.09 -1.09
CA GLY A 334 17.35 10.04 -2.08
C GLY A 334 18.41 8.97 -1.78
N ILE A 335 19.05 9.00 -0.61
CA ILE A 335 20.09 8.03 -0.22
C ILE A 335 19.46 6.71 0.19
N GLN A 336 19.95 5.63 -0.40
CA GLN A 336 19.39 4.30 -0.23
C GLN A 336 20.10 3.50 0.86
N THR A 337 19.38 2.52 1.40
CA THR A 337 19.89 1.60 2.42
C THR A 337 21.16 0.86 1.97
N GLU A 338 21.22 0.46 0.72
CA GLU A 338 22.34 -0.26 0.12
C GLU A 338 23.60 0.60 0.06
N MET A 339 23.47 1.90 -0.14
CA MET A 339 24.63 2.81 -0.18
C MET A 339 25.32 2.88 1.19
N MET A 340 24.56 2.73 2.28
CA MET A 340 25.14 2.64 3.63
C MET A 340 25.81 1.29 3.88
N LYS A 341 25.18 0.20 3.43
CA LYS A 341 25.71 -1.15 3.63
C LYS A 341 27.03 -1.38 2.93
N TYR A 342 27.11 -0.97 1.68
CA TYR A 342 28.26 -1.27 0.81
C TYR A 342 29.24 -0.11 0.70
N GLY A 343 29.10 0.95 1.50
CA GLY A 343 30.02 2.08 1.51
C GLY A 343 31.34 1.85 2.26
N GLY A 344 31.56 0.63 2.76
CA GLY A 344 32.80 0.21 3.42
C GLY A 344 32.98 0.71 4.86
N ARG A 345 34.04 0.20 5.50
CA ARG A 345 34.32 0.45 6.93
C ARG A 345 34.53 1.93 7.23
N LYS A 346 35.18 2.69 6.34
CA LYS A 346 35.41 4.14 6.55
C LYS A 346 34.12 4.92 6.68
N LEU A 347 33.11 4.60 5.85
CA LEU A 347 31.79 5.23 5.96
C LEU A 347 31.14 4.87 7.31
N HIS A 348 31.23 3.60 7.73
CA HIS A 348 30.63 3.17 9.00
C HIS A 348 31.26 3.88 10.20
N VAL A 349 32.58 4.10 10.19
CA VAL A 349 33.27 4.90 11.21
C VAL A 349 32.79 6.35 11.21
N GLN A 350 32.60 6.97 10.03
CA GLN A 350 32.06 8.33 9.94
C GLN A 350 30.63 8.44 10.50
N ILE A 351 29.79 7.43 10.23
CA ILE A 351 28.43 7.37 10.81
C ILE A 351 28.51 7.16 12.32
N PHE A 352 29.43 6.33 12.82
CA PHE A 352 29.61 6.09 14.25
C PHE A 352 30.00 7.36 15.00
N GLU A 353 31.04 8.05 14.52
CA GLU A 353 31.48 9.31 15.12
C GLU A 353 30.37 10.36 15.10
N LEU A 354 29.58 10.43 14.02
CA LEU A 354 28.40 11.29 13.94
C LEU A 354 27.33 10.92 14.99
N VAL A 355 27.01 9.64 15.15
CA VAL A 355 26.03 9.17 16.14
C VAL A 355 26.51 9.45 17.56
N GLN A 356 27.81 9.26 17.84
CA GLN A 356 28.43 9.57 19.13
C GLN A 356 28.32 11.07 19.47
N GLU A 357 28.63 11.93 18.49
CA GLU A 357 28.52 13.38 18.63
C GLU A 357 27.07 13.82 18.91
N ILE A 358 26.10 13.27 18.17
CA ILE A 358 24.67 13.54 18.39
C ILE A 358 24.22 13.01 19.75
N TRP A 359 24.67 11.82 20.15
CA TRP A 359 24.32 11.22 21.43
C TRP A 359 24.81 12.08 22.59
N LYS A 360 26.03 12.61 22.50
CA LYS A 360 26.62 13.49 23.53
C LYS A 360 25.93 14.85 23.57
N ASN A 361 25.80 15.50 22.41
CA ASN A 361 25.36 16.89 22.31
C ASN A 361 23.83 17.06 22.30
N GLU A 362 23.07 15.97 22.11
CA GLU A 362 21.61 15.95 22.02
C GLU A 362 21.07 16.92 20.94
N LYS A 363 21.82 17.04 19.83
CA LYS A 363 21.50 17.86 18.66
C LYS A 363 21.68 17.05 17.39
N MET A 364 20.67 17.06 16.52
CA MET A 364 20.70 16.39 15.22
C MET A 364 20.68 17.41 14.06
N PRO A 365 21.10 17.01 12.85
CA PRO A 365 21.01 17.87 11.67
C PRO A 365 19.58 18.30 11.38
N LYS A 366 19.40 19.52 10.86
CA LYS A 366 18.07 20.04 10.49
C LYS A 366 17.43 19.22 9.37
N SER A 367 18.24 18.67 8.46
CA SER A 367 17.75 17.83 7.36
C SER A 367 17.01 16.57 7.84
N TRP A 368 17.30 16.09 9.05
CA TRP A 368 16.68 14.89 9.62
C TRP A 368 15.31 15.14 10.25
N SER A 369 14.95 16.41 10.50
CA SER A 369 13.59 16.75 10.96
C SER A 369 12.56 16.74 9.83
N GLU A 370 13.01 16.67 8.56
CA GLU A 370 12.15 16.62 7.38
C GLU A 370 11.70 15.20 7.04
N ALA A 371 10.39 15.01 6.81
CA ALA A 371 9.87 13.73 6.33
C ALA A 371 9.01 13.87 5.06
N LEU A 372 9.09 12.86 4.19
CA LEU A 372 8.30 12.81 2.97
C LEU A 372 7.12 11.84 3.10
N ILE A 373 5.91 12.37 3.25
CA ILE A 373 4.68 11.58 3.34
C ILE A 373 4.34 11.00 1.96
N CYS A 374 4.19 9.68 1.89
CA CYS A 374 3.67 8.96 0.74
C CYS A 374 2.28 8.39 1.08
N PRO A 375 1.19 8.92 0.50
CA PRO A 375 -0.15 8.41 0.72
C PRO A 375 -0.33 7.01 0.11
N LEU A 376 -0.76 6.05 0.92
CA LEU A 376 -1.07 4.69 0.49
C LEU A 376 -2.57 4.42 0.65
N TYR A 377 -3.23 4.14 -0.47
CA TYR A 377 -4.66 3.82 -0.47
C TYR A 377 -4.97 2.59 0.38
N LYS A 378 -5.94 2.72 1.29
CA LYS A 378 -6.40 1.67 2.21
C LYS A 378 -7.67 0.98 1.68
N LYS A 379 -8.81 1.67 1.65
CA LYS A 379 -10.13 1.17 1.22
C LYS A 379 -11.10 2.34 0.96
N GLY A 380 -12.25 2.09 0.34
CA GLY A 380 -13.28 3.13 0.09
C GLY A 380 -13.08 3.92 -1.20
N ASP A 381 -13.66 5.11 -1.32
CA ASP A 381 -13.49 5.98 -2.48
C ASP A 381 -12.02 6.44 -2.62
N LYS A 382 -11.40 6.16 -3.78
CA LYS A 382 -10.01 6.56 -4.09
C LYS A 382 -9.84 8.07 -4.23
N GLN A 383 -10.92 8.82 -4.39
CA GLN A 383 -10.87 10.28 -4.54
C GLN A 383 -10.84 11.00 -3.18
N ASN A 384 -11.25 10.35 -2.08
CA ASN A 384 -11.18 10.93 -0.73
C ASN A 384 -9.80 10.68 -0.10
N CYS A 385 -9.14 11.75 0.38
CA CYS A 385 -7.85 11.68 1.06
C CYS A 385 -7.86 10.84 2.35
N GLU A 386 -8.99 10.79 3.07
CA GLU A 386 -9.16 10.02 4.32
C GLU A 386 -9.00 8.51 4.16
N ASN A 387 -9.22 8.04 2.93
CA ASN A 387 -9.07 6.65 2.55
C ASN A 387 -7.61 6.24 2.30
N TYR A 388 -6.66 7.14 2.57
CA TYR A 388 -5.22 6.91 2.43
C TYR A 388 -4.53 6.98 3.78
N ARG A 389 -3.49 6.17 3.93
CA ARG A 389 -2.57 6.20 5.06
C ARG A 389 -1.28 6.92 4.65
N GLY A 390 -0.88 7.95 5.37
CA GLY A 390 0.40 8.62 5.13
C GLY A 390 1.55 7.84 5.73
N ILE A 391 2.50 7.36 4.91
CA ILE A 391 3.76 6.81 5.41
C ILE A 391 4.85 7.85 5.27
N ALA A 392 5.52 8.17 6.37
CA ALA A 392 6.66 9.08 6.40
C ALA A 392 7.93 8.35 5.92
N LEU A 393 8.52 8.84 4.82
CA LEU A 393 9.85 8.42 4.38
C LEU A 393 10.90 9.33 5.02
N LEU A 394 11.57 8.78 6.02
CA LEU A 394 12.64 9.44 6.77
C LEU A 394 14.01 9.17 6.16
N ASP A 395 14.96 10.02 6.50
CA ASP A 395 16.36 9.88 6.12
C ASP A 395 16.96 8.53 6.57
N THR A 396 17.90 8.01 5.79
CA THR A 396 18.52 6.70 6.05
C THR A 396 19.51 6.76 7.22
N MET A 397 20.29 7.83 7.37
CA MET A 397 21.19 8.02 8.52
C MET A 397 20.38 8.30 9.79
N TYR A 398 19.33 9.12 9.70
CA TYR A 398 18.38 9.30 10.80
C TYR A 398 17.84 7.96 11.31
N LYS A 399 17.46 7.03 10.42
CA LYS A 399 16.96 5.70 10.83
C LYS A 399 18.01 4.88 11.58
N ILE A 400 19.29 5.05 11.29
CA ILE A 400 20.37 4.38 12.04
C ILE A 400 20.34 4.91 13.48
N LEU A 401 20.39 6.24 13.67
CA LEU A 401 20.29 6.86 14.99
C LEU A 401 19.01 6.43 15.74
N ALA A 402 17.85 6.53 15.08
CA ALA A 402 16.57 6.16 15.68
C ALA A 402 16.52 4.67 16.07
N THR A 403 17.19 3.80 15.30
CA THR A 403 17.31 2.38 15.66
C THR A 403 18.21 2.18 16.87
N CYS A 404 19.32 2.92 17.00
CA CYS A 404 20.16 2.89 18.20
C CYS A 404 19.37 3.29 19.44
N ILE A 405 18.67 4.44 19.38
CA ILE A 405 17.82 4.92 20.49
C ILE A 405 16.75 3.88 20.81
N ASN A 406 16.11 3.28 19.81
CA ASN A 406 15.07 2.29 20.01
C ASN A 406 15.59 0.99 20.64
N ASN A 407 16.82 0.55 20.29
CA ASN A 407 17.41 -0.64 20.89
C ASN A 407 17.63 -0.43 22.39
N LYS A 408 18.15 0.74 22.80
CA LYS A 408 18.29 1.10 24.22
C LYS A 408 16.92 1.27 24.88
N LEU A 409 15.93 1.85 24.21
CA LEU A 409 14.57 1.98 24.76
C LEU A 409 13.90 0.61 24.98
N LYS A 410 14.20 -0.36 24.11
CA LYS A 410 13.58 -1.68 24.17
C LYS A 410 13.94 -2.47 25.42
N THR A 411 15.15 -2.30 25.94
CA THR A 411 15.58 -2.99 27.18
C THR A 411 14.67 -2.62 28.34
N TYR A 412 14.29 -1.35 28.46
CA TYR A 412 13.32 -0.88 29.45
C TYR A 412 11.88 -1.26 29.08
N SER A 413 11.51 -1.13 27.80
CA SER A 413 10.13 -1.34 27.39
C SER A 413 9.65 -2.77 27.61
N GLU A 414 10.51 -3.78 27.43
CA GLU A 414 10.11 -5.18 27.62
C GLU A 414 9.84 -5.53 29.09
N GLU A 415 10.51 -4.86 30.04
CA GLU A 415 10.24 -4.99 31.48
C GLU A 415 8.95 -4.25 31.89
N ILE A 416 8.67 -3.13 31.24
CA ILE A 416 7.54 -2.25 31.54
C ILE A 416 6.21 -2.80 30.98
N LEU A 417 6.24 -3.36 29.76
CA LEU A 417 5.05 -3.77 29.02
C LEU A 417 4.42 -5.03 29.60
N GLY A 418 3.12 -4.96 29.91
CA GLY A 418 2.34 -6.12 30.34
C GLY A 418 2.17 -7.20 29.27
N GLU A 419 1.82 -8.41 29.71
CA GLU A 419 1.57 -9.58 28.83
C GLU A 419 0.39 -9.39 27.88
N TYR A 420 -0.50 -8.43 28.17
CA TYR A 420 -1.64 -8.12 27.30
C TYR A 420 -1.23 -7.63 25.90
N GLN A 421 -0.06 -6.99 25.74
CA GLN A 421 0.39 -6.39 24.48
C GLN A 421 1.33 -7.33 23.72
N CYS A 422 0.90 -7.76 22.53
CA CYS A 422 1.67 -8.64 21.64
C CYS A 422 2.23 -7.92 20.39
N GLY A 423 1.74 -6.71 20.08
CA GLY A 423 2.10 -5.97 18.88
C GLY A 423 3.52 -5.42 18.92
N PHE A 424 4.29 -5.65 17.85
CA PHE A 424 5.66 -5.13 17.65
C PHE A 424 6.70 -5.56 18.70
N ARG A 425 6.43 -6.62 19.46
CA ARG A 425 7.35 -7.21 20.43
C ARG A 425 8.06 -8.44 19.88
N GLN A 426 9.27 -8.71 20.38
CA GLN A 426 10.03 -9.88 19.96
C GLN A 426 9.42 -11.16 20.54
N GLY A 427 9.38 -12.23 19.75
CA GLY A 427 8.84 -13.52 20.18
C GLY A 427 7.30 -13.59 20.29
N ARG A 428 6.60 -12.51 19.93
CA ARG A 428 5.13 -12.46 19.92
C ARG A 428 4.59 -12.41 18.49
N SER A 429 3.42 -12.99 18.30
CA SER A 429 2.75 -13.11 17.01
C SER A 429 1.31 -12.60 17.06
N VAL A 430 0.68 -12.50 15.90
CA VAL A 430 -0.76 -12.22 15.79
C VAL A 430 -1.58 -13.41 16.32
N GLY A 431 -1.03 -14.62 16.27
CA GLY A 431 -1.69 -15.84 16.74
C GLY A 431 -1.91 -15.85 18.26
N ASP A 432 -1.02 -15.24 19.03
CA ASP A 432 -1.06 -15.28 20.50
C ASP A 432 -2.35 -14.67 21.09
N PRO A 433 -2.74 -13.42 20.77
CA PRO A 433 -4.00 -12.87 21.27
C PRO A 433 -5.23 -13.58 20.70
N ILE A 434 -5.16 -14.11 19.46
CA ILE A 434 -6.27 -14.87 18.87
C ILE A 434 -6.45 -16.20 19.61
N PHE A 435 -5.37 -16.88 19.94
CA PHE A 435 -5.38 -18.13 20.70
C PHE A 435 -6.03 -17.92 22.07
N VAL A 436 -5.56 -16.92 22.82
CA VAL A 436 -6.13 -16.57 24.14
C VAL A 436 -7.62 -16.26 24.03
N LEU A 437 -8.02 -15.48 23.03
CA LEU A 437 -9.42 -15.14 22.78
C LEU A 437 -10.28 -16.39 22.54
N LYS A 438 -9.81 -17.33 21.71
CA LYS A 438 -10.53 -18.58 21.41
C LYS A 438 -10.60 -19.53 22.58
N GLU A 439 -9.54 -19.63 23.39
CA GLU A 439 -9.55 -20.45 24.61
C GLU A 439 -10.57 -19.91 25.62
N ILE A 440 -10.61 -18.58 25.82
CA ILE A 440 -11.64 -17.96 26.67
C ILE A 440 -13.02 -18.26 26.12
N GLN A 441 -13.24 -18.13 24.81
CA GLN A 441 -14.52 -18.45 24.19
C GLN A 441 -14.96 -19.89 24.44
N ALA A 442 -14.05 -20.85 24.23
CA ALA A 442 -14.32 -22.27 24.43
C ALA A 442 -14.68 -22.56 25.88
N LYS A 443 -13.98 -21.95 26.85
CA LYS A 443 -14.27 -22.08 28.28
C LYS A 443 -15.58 -21.42 28.67
N SER A 444 -15.86 -20.21 28.19
CA SER A 444 -17.13 -19.53 28.42
C SER A 444 -18.31 -20.35 27.91
N TYR A 445 -18.18 -20.98 26.74
CA TYR A 445 -19.20 -21.89 26.24
C TYR A 445 -19.32 -23.18 27.07
N GLN A 446 -18.20 -23.83 27.40
CA GLN A 446 -18.17 -25.07 28.18
C GLN A 446 -18.88 -24.92 29.54
N TYR A 447 -18.63 -23.79 30.22
CA TYR A 447 -19.20 -23.50 31.54
C TYR A 447 -20.46 -22.64 31.50
N GLN A 448 -21.01 -22.38 30.30
CA GLN A 448 -22.21 -21.55 30.10
C GLN A 448 -22.09 -20.15 30.75
N LEU A 449 -20.89 -19.59 30.75
CA LEU A 449 -20.61 -18.27 31.29
C LEU A 449 -20.88 -17.20 30.24
N GLN A 450 -21.66 -16.18 30.61
CA GLN A 450 -21.79 -14.99 29.79
C GLN A 450 -20.47 -14.21 29.80
N THR A 451 -19.97 -13.85 28.62
CA THR A 451 -18.74 -13.04 28.45
C THR A 451 -19.01 -11.88 27.51
N HIS A 452 -18.60 -10.70 27.91
CA HIS A 452 -18.79 -9.46 27.19
C HIS A 452 -17.46 -8.98 26.63
N LEU A 453 -17.45 -8.58 25.36
CA LEU A 453 -16.26 -8.17 24.64
C LEU A 453 -16.46 -6.80 24.00
N LEU A 454 -15.48 -5.92 24.16
CA LEU A 454 -15.41 -4.65 23.43
C LEU A 454 -14.12 -4.59 22.63
N PHE A 455 -14.26 -4.59 21.31
CA PHE A 455 -13.17 -4.34 20.37
C PHE A 455 -13.06 -2.83 20.12
N ILE A 456 -11.92 -2.24 20.49
CA ILE A 456 -11.64 -0.79 20.38
C ILE A 456 -10.68 -0.56 19.22
N ASP A 457 -11.08 0.29 18.27
CA ASP A 457 -10.23 0.84 17.20
C ASP A 457 -10.05 2.34 17.47
N PHE A 458 -8.79 2.81 17.52
CA PHE A 458 -8.48 4.23 17.64
C PHE A 458 -8.49 4.93 16.28
N LYS A 459 -9.03 6.15 16.23
CA LYS A 459 -8.93 7.02 15.04
C LYS A 459 -7.48 7.46 14.88
N GLN A 460 -6.82 6.99 13.82
CA GLN A 460 -5.50 7.47 13.40
C GLN A 460 -4.47 7.51 14.55
N ALA A 461 -4.42 6.43 15.33
CA ALA A 461 -3.77 6.38 16.65
C ALA A 461 -2.35 6.99 16.70
N TYR A 462 -1.52 6.71 15.70
CA TYR A 462 -0.16 7.27 15.63
C TYR A 462 -0.16 8.77 15.39
N ASP A 463 -1.07 9.27 14.55
CA ASP A 463 -1.11 10.67 14.12
C ASP A 463 -1.68 11.60 15.22
N SER A 464 -2.41 11.05 16.21
CA SER A 464 -3.19 11.81 17.19
C SER A 464 -2.51 12.02 18.56
N ILE A 465 -1.41 11.32 18.87
CA ILE A 465 -0.75 11.42 20.17
C ILE A 465 -0.22 12.85 20.42
N LYS A 466 -0.60 13.46 21.54
CA LYS A 466 -0.01 14.72 22.00
C LYS A 466 1.43 14.46 22.47
N ARG A 467 2.43 15.10 21.84
CA ARG A 467 3.85 14.87 22.14
C ARG A 467 4.24 15.22 23.58
N GLU A 468 3.66 16.26 24.14
CA GLU A 468 3.88 16.65 25.54
C GLU A 468 3.45 15.54 26.51
N GLN A 469 2.27 14.94 26.26
CA GLN A 469 1.75 13.82 27.05
C GLN A 469 2.58 12.54 26.87
N LEU A 470 3.15 12.32 25.68
CA LEU A 470 4.12 11.26 25.45
C LEU A 470 5.34 11.40 26.37
N TYR A 471 5.94 12.58 26.46
CA TYR A 471 7.13 12.78 27.31
C TYR A 471 6.82 12.61 28.80
N MET A 472 5.65 13.08 29.25
CA MET A 472 5.17 12.83 30.62
C MET A 472 4.97 11.34 30.87
N ALA A 473 4.35 10.62 29.92
CA ALA A 473 4.17 9.17 30.03
C ALA A 473 5.51 8.42 30.15
N LEU A 474 6.53 8.80 29.37
CA LEU A 474 7.86 8.18 29.47
C LEU A 474 8.52 8.44 30.83
N LYS A 475 8.39 9.66 31.36
CA LYS A 475 8.90 10.02 32.70
C LYS A 475 8.22 9.19 33.78
N ASP A 476 6.90 9.09 33.74
CA ASP A 476 6.11 8.34 34.74
C ASP A 476 6.35 6.83 34.69
N LEU A 477 6.75 6.31 33.53
CA LEU A 477 7.12 4.90 33.37
C LEU A 477 8.58 4.61 33.80
N GLY A 478 9.34 5.62 34.25
CA GLY A 478 10.71 5.45 34.72
C GLY A 478 11.74 5.30 33.61
N ILE A 479 11.45 5.77 32.39
CA ILE A 479 12.44 5.78 31.31
C ILE A 479 13.55 6.81 31.63
N PRO A 480 14.84 6.46 31.48
CA PRO A 480 15.94 7.37 31.77
C PRO A 480 15.82 8.71 31.04
N HIS A 481 16.14 9.81 31.72
CA HIS A 481 15.98 11.15 31.16
C HIS A 481 16.85 11.36 29.92
N LYS A 482 18.03 10.74 29.87
CA LYS A 482 18.87 10.73 28.65
C LYS A 482 18.11 10.26 27.41
N LEU A 483 17.36 9.15 27.50
CA LEU A 483 16.57 8.64 26.38
C LEU A 483 15.40 9.57 26.05
N ILE A 484 14.73 10.13 27.07
CA ILE A 484 13.63 11.08 26.86
C ILE A 484 14.12 12.31 26.09
N ARG A 485 15.30 12.86 26.42
CA ARG A 485 15.88 14.02 25.71
C ARG A 485 16.23 13.68 24.26
N LEU A 486 16.82 12.50 24.01
CA LEU A 486 17.10 12.02 22.65
C LEU A 486 15.81 11.82 21.84
N ILE A 487 14.77 11.24 22.44
CA ILE A 487 13.46 11.06 21.79
C ILE A 487 12.84 12.43 21.48
N ASN A 488 12.88 13.37 22.44
CA ASN A 488 12.39 14.73 22.23
C ASN A 488 13.11 15.41 21.06
N MET A 489 14.44 15.32 21.00
CA MET A 489 15.23 15.81 19.87
C MET A 489 14.73 15.25 18.53
N THR A 490 14.39 13.96 18.45
CA THR A 490 13.90 13.36 17.19
C THR A 490 12.54 13.87 16.74
N LEU A 491 11.70 14.31 17.68
CA LEU A 491 10.31 14.74 17.45
C LEU A 491 10.15 16.27 17.52
N GLN A 492 11.20 17.03 17.79
CA GLN A 492 11.15 18.48 17.82
C GLN A 492 11.30 19.08 16.41
N ASP A 493 10.59 20.19 16.14
CA ASP A 493 10.68 20.99 14.91
C ASP A 493 10.58 20.16 13.60
N THR A 494 9.75 19.12 13.63
CA THR A 494 9.55 18.23 12.48
C THR A 494 8.70 18.88 11.40
N THR A 495 9.13 18.75 10.15
CA THR A 495 8.39 19.25 8.98
C THR A 495 8.08 18.13 8.00
N ASN A 496 6.90 18.18 7.38
CA ASN A 496 6.44 17.17 6.44
C ASN A 496 6.14 17.79 5.08
N MET A 497 6.28 16.97 4.03
CA MET A 497 5.87 17.28 2.67
C MET A 497 5.25 16.04 2.03
N VAL A 498 4.21 16.18 1.22
CA VAL A 498 3.53 15.05 0.58
C VAL A 498 4.08 14.81 -0.83
N ARG A 499 4.36 13.56 -1.17
CA ARG A 499 4.70 13.12 -2.52
C ARG A 499 3.60 12.24 -3.12
N VAL A 500 3.04 12.69 -4.24
CA VAL A 500 2.08 11.92 -5.04
C VAL A 500 2.52 11.91 -6.49
N ASN A 501 2.65 10.73 -7.09
CA ASN A 501 3.00 10.55 -8.51
C ASN A 501 4.29 11.26 -8.99
N GLY A 502 5.22 11.56 -8.07
CA GLY A 502 6.48 12.25 -8.39
C GLY A 502 6.44 13.76 -8.20
N GLU A 503 5.26 14.33 -7.92
CA GLU A 503 5.08 15.73 -7.53
C GLU A 503 5.14 15.89 -6.02
N TYR A 504 5.47 17.10 -5.57
CA TYR A 504 5.69 17.46 -4.17
C TYR A 504 4.74 18.60 -3.77
N SER A 505 4.18 18.53 -2.56
CA SER A 505 3.41 19.63 -1.98
C SER A 505 4.30 20.71 -1.37
N ARG A 506 3.71 21.76 -0.80
CA ARG A 506 4.43 22.62 0.16
C ARG A 506 4.82 21.84 1.42
N LYS A 507 5.81 22.38 2.14
CA LYS A 507 6.19 21.93 3.48
C LYS A 507 5.21 22.47 4.52
N PHE A 508 5.00 21.73 5.59
CA PHE A 508 4.23 22.15 6.76
C PHE A 508 4.83 21.59 8.05
N GLY A 509 4.66 22.31 9.16
CA GLY A 509 5.13 21.89 10.48
C GLY A 509 4.21 20.85 11.10
N VAL A 510 4.77 19.98 11.94
CA VAL A 510 4.02 18.97 12.67
C VAL A 510 4.28 19.07 14.16
N LYS A 511 3.21 19.16 14.93
CA LYS A 511 3.24 19.31 16.39
C LYS A 511 2.76 18.06 17.13
N ASN A 512 1.86 17.28 16.54
CA ASN A 512 1.31 16.07 17.14
C ASN A 512 1.72 14.82 16.38
N GLY A 513 1.50 13.68 17.04
CA GLY A 513 1.66 12.36 16.48
C GLY A 513 3.11 11.87 16.40
N LEU A 514 3.19 10.57 16.17
CA LEU A 514 4.36 9.77 15.91
C LEU A 514 4.50 9.54 14.40
N ARG A 515 5.73 9.56 13.88
CA ARG A 515 5.96 9.43 12.44
C ARG A 515 5.78 7.97 12.00
N GLN A 516 4.78 7.69 11.18
CA GLN A 516 4.54 6.34 10.64
C GLN A 516 5.68 5.92 9.70
N GLY A 517 6.51 4.98 10.14
CA GLY A 517 7.72 4.54 9.42
C GLY A 517 9.04 4.84 10.14
N ASP A 518 8.97 5.54 11.27
CA ASP A 518 10.08 5.74 12.21
C ASP A 518 10.30 4.46 13.04
N PRO A 519 11.55 3.98 13.21
CA PRO A 519 11.86 2.86 14.10
C PRO A 519 11.37 3.03 15.55
N LEU A 520 11.27 4.27 16.05
CA LEU A 520 10.86 4.56 17.43
C LEU A 520 9.34 4.45 17.65
N SER A 521 8.54 4.79 16.64
CA SER A 521 7.11 5.04 16.80
C SER A 521 6.33 3.87 17.40
N THR A 522 6.65 2.62 17.05
CA THR A 522 5.92 1.45 17.55
C THR A 522 6.17 1.22 19.05
N THR A 523 7.42 1.38 19.50
CA THR A 523 7.80 1.21 20.91
C THR A 523 7.20 2.34 21.75
N LEU A 524 7.27 3.58 21.26
CA LEU A 524 6.68 4.74 21.92
C LEU A 524 5.15 4.59 22.06
N PHE A 525 4.47 4.12 21.01
CA PHE A 525 3.04 3.87 21.06
C PHE A 525 2.67 2.82 22.13
N ASN A 526 3.41 1.70 22.19
CA ASN A 526 3.17 0.66 23.18
C ASN A 526 3.35 1.19 24.62
N LEU A 527 4.39 2.00 24.87
CA LEU A 527 4.61 2.63 26.19
C LEU A 527 3.49 3.61 26.55
N VAL A 528 3.00 4.40 25.59
CA VAL A 528 1.84 5.27 25.81
C VAL A 528 0.60 4.46 26.18
N LEU A 529 0.34 3.36 25.47
CA LEU A 529 -0.81 2.50 25.79
C LEU A 529 -0.66 1.85 27.17
N GLU A 530 0.55 1.43 27.56
CA GLU A 530 0.84 0.93 28.90
C GLU A 530 0.53 1.97 29.98
N LYS A 531 0.94 3.23 29.79
CA LYS A 531 0.60 4.33 30.70
C LYS A 531 -0.91 4.51 30.85
N ILE A 532 -1.66 4.48 29.74
CA ILE A 532 -3.13 4.57 29.75
C ILE A 532 -3.74 3.43 30.58
N LEU A 533 -3.28 2.20 30.40
CA LEU A 533 -3.80 1.06 31.13
C LEU A 533 -3.46 1.09 32.62
N ARG A 534 -2.25 1.54 32.99
CA ARG A 534 -1.88 1.75 34.40
C ARG A 534 -2.78 2.79 35.07
N GLU A 535 -2.97 3.95 34.46
CA GLU A 535 -3.79 5.03 35.02
C GLU A 535 -5.29 4.71 35.08
N SER A 536 -5.78 3.89 34.15
CA SER A 536 -7.16 3.40 34.18
C SER A 536 -7.40 2.29 35.20
N ASN A 537 -6.37 1.90 35.98
CA ASN A 537 -6.40 0.76 36.89
C ASN A 537 -6.87 -0.53 36.20
N ALA A 538 -6.53 -0.68 34.93
CA ALA A 538 -6.85 -1.88 34.20
C ALA A 538 -5.85 -2.99 34.55
N ASN A 539 -6.34 -4.21 34.77
CA ASN A 539 -5.45 -5.33 35.00
C ASN A 539 -4.70 -5.69 33.71
N ARG A 540 -3.38 -5.69 33.81
CA ARG A 540 -2.43 -5.92 32.71
C ARG A 540 -1.87 -7.34 32.70
N GLN A 541 -2.17 -8.12 33.75
CA GLN A 541 -1.61 -9.46 33.98
C GLN A 541 -2.70 -10.44 34.41
N GLY A 542 -2.42 -11.72 34.23
CA GLY A 542 -3.35 -12.81 34.57
C GLY A 542 -4.50 -12.92 33.58
N THR A 543 -5.45 -13.80 33.92
CA THR A 543 -6.56 -14.18 33.03
C THR A 543 -7.89 -13.74 33.63
N ILE A 544 -8.91 -13.67 32.78
CA ILE A 544 -10.30 -13.45 33.20
C ILE A 544 -10.77 -14.50 34.22
N CYS A 545 -10.07 -15.64 34.37
CA CYS A 545 -10.41 -16.64 35.39
C CYS A 545 -10.33 -16.06 36.80
N HIS A 546 -9.25 -15.34 37.10
CA HIS A 546 -8.94 -14.80 38.43
C HIS A 546 -9.24 -13.30 38.56
N ASN A 547 -9.43 -12.61 37.43
CA ASN A 547 -9.61 -11.17 37.38
C ASN A 547 -11.03 -10.80 36.92
N ARG A 548 -11.46 -9.56 37.23
CA ARG A 548 -12.77 -9.03 36.80
C ARG A 548 -12.82 -8.78 35.29
N HIS A 549 -11.68 -8.47 34.71
CA HIS A 549 -11.50 -8.21 33.29
C HIS A 549 -10.15 -8.71 32.79
N GLN A 550 -10.05 -8.90 31.48
CA GLN A 550 -8.83 -9.22 30.78
C GLN A 550 -8.70 -8.32 29.55
N ILE A 551 -7.49 -7.88 29.28
CA ILE A 551 -7.16 -7.06 28.11
C ILE A 551 -6.28 -7.86 27.17
N LEU A 552 -6.55 -7.73 25.87
CA LEU A 552 -5.69 -8.21 24.79
C LEU A 552 -5.41 -7.03 23.85
N ALA A 553 -4.15 -6.85 23.46
CA ALA A 553 -3.77 -5.80 22.53
C ALA A 553 -2.78 -6.32 21.48
N PHE A 554 -2.94 -5.84 20.26
CA PHE A 554 -1.92 -5.92 19.23
C PHE A 554 -1.74 -4.54 18.62
N ALA A 555 -0.74 -3.81 19.11
CA ALA A 555 -0.55 -2.39 18.83
C ALA A 555 -1.80 -1.57 19.20
N ASP A 556 -2.46 -0.93 18.22
CA ASP A 556 -3.65 -0.11 18.40
C ASP A 556 -4.96 -0.91 18.50
N ASP A 557 -4.97 -2.18 18.10
CA ASP A 557 -6.14 -3.06 18.24
C ASP A 557 -6.25 -3.56 19.69
N LEU A 558 -7.16 -2.96 20.48
CA LEU A 558 -7.38 -3.26 21.90
C LEU A 558 -8.71 -4.01 22.08
N THR A 559 -8.71 -5.07 22.89
CA THR A 559 -9.92 -5.85 23.23
C THR A 559 -10.04 -5.98 24.74
N ILE A 560 -11.21 -5.64 25.26
CA ILE A 560 -11.55 -5.78 26.69
C ILE A 560 -12.54 -6.94 26.81
N LEU A 561 -12.28 -7.85 27.74
CA LEU A 561 -13.15 -8.98 28.06
C LEU A 561 -13.57 -8.92 29.53
N THR A 562 -14.85 -9.10 29.81
CA THR A 562 -15.40 -9.15 31.18
C THR A 562 -16.52 -10.20 31.30
N ARG A 563 -16.88 -10.57 32.53
CA ARG A 563 -18.05 -11.42 32.81
C ARG A 563 -19.34 -10.64 33.04
N SER A 564 -19.25 -9.34 33.24
CA SER A 564 -20.39 -8.45 33.47
C SER A 564 -20.33 -7.26 32.51
N LYS A 565 -21.49 -6.90 31.95
CA LYS A 565 -21.67 -5.71 31.12
C LYS A 565 -21.27 -4.43 31.87
N ASP A 566 -21.62 -4.32 33.15
CA ASP A 566 -21.32 -3.13 33.96
C ASP A 566 -19.81 -2.96 34.15
N GLU A 567 -19.10 -4.08 34.39
CA GLU A 567 -17.64 -4.06 34.50
C GLU A 567 -16.97 -3.67 33.18
N LEU A 568 -17.54 -4.11 32.05
CA LEU A 568 -17.06 -3.70 30.72
C LEU A 568 -17.23 -2.19 30.53
N GLN A 569 -18.40 -1.65 30.86
CA GLN A 569 -18.70 -0.22 30.75
C GLN A 569 -17.78 0.61 31.65
N ASN A 570 -17.56 0.17 32.89
CA ASN A 570 -16.69 0.84 33.85
C ASN A 570 -15.23 0.83 33.38
N THR A 571 -14.72 -0.32 32.95
CA THR A 571 -13.34 -0.48 32.47
C THR A 571 -13.11 0.33 31.20
N ALA A 572 -14.02 0.22 30.22
CA ALA A 572 -13.94 0.98 28.99
C ALA A 572 -14.02 2.48 29.28
N LYS A 573 -14.96 2.95 30.11
CA LYS A 573 -15.06 4.38 30.48
C LYS A 573 -13.74 4.93 31.01
N LYS A 574 -13.07 4.20 31.91
CA LYS A 574 -11.76 4.61 32.46
C LYS A 574 -10.69 4.69 31.39
N ILE A 575 -10.54 3.64 30.57
CA ILE A 575 -9.55 3.60 29.48
C ILE A 575 -9.80 4.73 28.48
N ILE A 576 -11.04 4.96 28.08
CA ILE A 576 -11.43 5.97 27.09
C ILE A 576 -11.16 7.37 27.61
N THR A 577 -11.53 7.65 28.86
CA THR A 577 -11.29 8.94 29.51
C THR A 577 -9.79 9.25 29.55
N THR A 578 -8.98 8.27 29.93
CA THR A 578 -7.53 8.42 30.00
C THR A 578 -6.89 8.55 28.60
N ALA A 579 -7.32 7.73 27.64
CA ALA A 579 -6.84 7.79 26.26
C ALA A 579 -7.09 9.16 25.61
N LYS A 580 -8.25 9.77 25.88
CA LYS A 580 -8.62 11.11 25.39
C LYS A 580 -7.65 12.19 25.88
N LYS A 581 -7.15 12.09 27.12
CA LYS A 581 -6.15 13.05 27.67
C LYS A 581 -4.84 13.05 26.88
N ILE A 582 -4.41 11.87 26.41
CA ILE A 582 -3.20 11.70 25.61
C ILE A 582 -3.42 12.03 24.11
N GLY A 583 -4.68 12.26 23.71
CA GLY A 583 -5.07 12.61 22.34
C GLY A 583 -5.60 11.43 21.51
N LEU A 584 -5.79 10.25 22.12
CA LEU A 584 -6.37 9.10 21.45
C LEU A 584 -7.90 9.14 21.50
N GLU A 585 -8.53 9.15 20.33
CA GLU A 585 -9.99 9.06 20.19
C GLU A 585 -10.42 7.72 19.62
N ILE A 586 -11.57 7.21 20.06
CA ILE A 586 -12.15 5.97 19.53
C ILE A 586 -12.85 6.22 18.21
N ASN A 587 -12.71 5.26 17.30
CA ASN A 587 -13.53 5.11 16.12
C ASN A 587 -14.77 4.30 16.44
N GLU A 588 -15.87 4.98 16.79
CA GLU A 588 -17.15 4.35 17.15
C GLU A 588 -17.69 3.43 16.05
N ASN A 589 -17.56 3.81 14.78
CA ASN A 589 -18.06 3.01 13.66
C ASN A 589 -17.35 1.67 13.49
N LYS A 590 -16.07 1.60 13.85
CA LYS A 590 -15.27 0.39 13.72
C LYS A 590 -15.15 -0.42 15.01
N SER A 591 -15.28 0.25 16.16
CA SER A 591 -15.31 -0.41 17.45
C SER A 591 -16.63 -1.16 17.59
N LYS A 592 -16.59 -2.38 18.11
CA LYS A 592 -17.76 -3.28 18.14
C LYS A 592 -17.86 -3.99 19.48
N TYR A 593 -19.10 -4.21 19.88
CA TYR A 593 -19.45 -4.95 21.08
C TYR A 593 -19.91 -6.35 20.70
N MET A 594 -19.54 -7.36 21.48
CA MET A 594 -19.95 -8.74 21.26
C MET A 594 -20.26 -9.40 22.60
N VAL A 595 -21.27 -10.26 22.60
CA VAL A 595 -21.64 -11.06 23.78
C VAL A 595 -21.55 -12.53 23.41
N TRP A 596 -20.77 -13.29 24.17
CA TRP A 596 -20.78 -14.75 24.14
C TRP A 596 -21.75 -15.26 25.18
N ASP A 597 -22.90 -15.74 24.72
CA ASP A 597 -23.92 -16.42 25.48
C ASP A 597 -24.76 -17.32 24.53
N ASN A 598 -25.73 -18.03 25.09
CA ASN A 598 -26.63 -18.90 24.33
C ASN A 598 -27.81 -18.17 23.67
N LYS A 599 -27.91 -16.84 23.78
CA LYS A 599 -29.01 -16.05 23.23
C LYS A 599 -28.74 -15.67 21.76
N LYS A 600 -29.78 -15.40 20.98
CA LYS A 600 -29.60 -14.81 19.65
C LYS A 600 -28.99 -13.41 19.79
N CYS A 601 -28.10 -13.06 18.86
CA CYS A 601 -27.58 -11.69 18.77
C CYS A 601 -28.73 -10.77 18.34
N ASP A 602 -28.89 -9.66 19.07
CA ASP A 602 -29.80 -8.59 18.69
C ASP A 602 -28.99 -7.50 17.98
N GLN A 603 -29.28 -7.25 16.70
CA GLN A 603 -28.54 -6.29 15.88
C GLN A 603 -28.91 -4.84 16.21
N ASP A 604 -30.05 -4.61 16.86
CA ASP A 604 -30.48 -3.29 17.31
C ASP A 604 -29.95 -2.95 18.71
N ASN A 605 -29.32 -3.91 19.39
CA ASN A 605 -28.72 -3.70 20.70
C ASN A 605 -27.38 -2.96 20.59
N HIS A 606 -27.15 -2.06 21.54
CA HIS A 606 -25.97 -1.22 21.60
C HIS A 606 -25.40 -1.20 23.03
N LEU A 607 -24.07 -1.34 23.14
CA LEU A 607 -23.37 -0.99 24.36
C LEU A 607 -23.20 0.53 24.40
N LYS A 608 -23.89 1.18 25.34
CA LYS A 608 -23.76 2.61 25.61
C LYS A 608 -22.71 2.83 26.69
N ILE A 609 -21.76 3.72 26.45
CA ILE A 609 -20.75 4.12 27.43
C ILE A 609 -20.77 5.65 27.54
N THR A 610 -21.29 6.14 28.65
CA THR A 610 -21.35 7.58 28.96
C THR A 610 -20.04 8.03 29.64
N ILE A 611 -19.29 8.91 28.97
CA ILE A 611 -18.00 9.41 29.46
C ILE A 611 -18.23 10.59 30.41
N ASP A 612 -18.93 11.62 29.94
CA ASP A 612 -19.35 12.81 30.68
C ASP A 612 -20.80 13.18 30.33
N GLN A 613 -21.33 14.30 30.86
CA GLN A 613 -22.72 14.73 30.65
C GLN A 613 -23.09 14.96 29.17
N ASN A 614 -22.09 15.17 28.30
CA ASN A 614 -22.29 15.57 26.90
C ASN A 614 -21.70 14.58 25.87
N SER A 615 -21.03 13.50 26.31
CA SER A 615 -20.41 12.52 25.41
C SER A 615 -20.75 11.08 25.78
N GLU A 616 -21.40 10.40 24.83
CA GLU A 616 -21.79 8.99 24.89
C GLU A 616 -21.25 8.29 23.65
N TYR A 617 -20.62 7.12 23.83
CA TYR A 617 -20.29 6.21 22.75
C TYR A 617 -21.33 5.09 22.66
N ARG A 618 -21.75 4.76 21.43
CA ARG A 618 -22.67 3.65 21.13
C ARG A 618 -21.99 2.61 20.25
N PHE A 619 -21.65 1.47 20.85
CA PHE A 619 -21.05 0.36 20.12
C PHE A 619 -22.13 -0.67 19.74
N SER A 620 -22.30 -0.91 18.44
CA SER A 620 -23.25 -1.92 17.94
C SER A 620 -22.85 -3.32 18.41
N GLU A 621 -23.83 -4.10 18.86
CA GLU A 621 -23.65 -5.54 19.10
C GLU A 621 -23.50 -6.27 17.76
N VAL A 622 -22.53 -7.19 17.68
CA VAL A 622 -22.30 -8.01 16.50
C VAL A 622 -22.15 -9.47 16.86
N GLY A 623 -22.75 -10.35 16.04
CA GLY A 623 -22.57 -11.80 16.16
C GLY A 623 -21.28 -12.30 15.51
N VAL A 624 -20.67 -11.52 14.63
CA VAL A 624 -19.43 -11.86 13.89
C VAL A 624 -18.57 -10.60 13.74
N PHE A 625 -17.27 -10.72 14.04
CA PHE A 625 -16.30 -9.63 13.94
C PHE A 625 -14.97 -10.12 13.34
N VAL A 626 -14.26 -9.27 12.60
CA VAL A 626 -12.93 -9.60 12.06
C VAL A 626 -11.86 -9.00 12.98
N TYR A 627 -11.29 -9.82 13.86
CA TYR A 627 -10.23 -9.44 14.79
C TYR A 627 -8.87 -9.91 14.27
N LEU A 628 -7.93 -8.99 14.10
CA LEU A 628 -6.58 -9.28 13.60
C LEU A 628 -6.54 -10.10 12.30
N GLY A 629 -7.56 -9.90 11.47
CA GLY A 629 -7.72 -10.60 10.19
C GLY A 629 -8.47 -11.93 10.27
N THR A 630 -8.79 -12.45 11.46
CA THR A 630 -9.54 -13.70 11.72
C THR A 630 -10.99 -13.40 12.09
N VAL A 631 -11.92 -14.19 11.59
CA VAL A 631 -13.34 -14.12 11.94
C VAL A 631 -13.55 -14.73 13.33
N ILE A 632 -14.11 -13.93 14.23
CA ILE A 632 -14.56 -14.31 15.57
C ILE A 632 -16.08 -14.25 15.56
N SER A 633 -16.71 -15.40 15.80
CA SER A 633 -18.17 -15.52 15.87
C SER A 633 -18.63 -15.60 17.33
N LYS A 634 -19.93 -15.46 17.56
CA LYS A 634 -20.53 -15.64 18.89
C LYS A 634 -20.40 -17.09 19.39
N THR A 635 -20.58 -18.06 18.50
CA THR A 635 -20.46 -19.49 18.81
C THR A 635 -19.01 -19.95 18.69
N PRO A 636 -18.57 -20.87 19.56
CA PRO A 636 -17.22 -21.42 19.47
C PRO A 636 -17.08 -22.31 18.23
N GLY A 637 -15.88 -22.29 17.65
CA GLY A 637 -15.53 -23.11 16.49
C GLY A 637 -14.76 -22.30 15.46
N SER A 638 -14.37 -22.97 14.38
CA SER A 638 -13.62 -22.33 13.28
C SER A 638 -14.33 -22.43 11.93
N ALA A 639 -15.61 -22.83 11.89
CA ALA A 639 -16.36 -23.04 10.65
C ALA A 639 -16.53 -21.74 9.84
N ASP A 640 -16.93 -20.64 10.48
CA ASP A 640 -17.11 -19.33 9.82
C ASP A 640 -15.78 -18.78 9.30
N GLU A 641 -14.73 -18.90 10.12
CA GLU A 641 -13.37 -18.49 9.75
C GLU A 641 -12.83 -19.30 8.56
N ILE A 642 -12.93 -20.64 8.62
CA ILE A 642 -12.47 -21.51 7.53
C ILE A 642 -13.26 -21.21 6.25
N SER A 643 -14.57 -20.97 6.36
CA SER A 643 -15.41 -20.59 5.23
C SER A 643 -14.98 -19.25 4.62
N ALA A 644 -14.72 -18.24 5.46
CA ALA A 644 -14.21 -16.94 5.02
C ALA A 644 -12.83 -17.05 4.36
N ARG A 645 -11.95 -17.91 4.88
CA ARG A 645 -10.62 -18.21 4.32
C ARG A 645 -10.70 -18.91 2.97
N VAL A 646 -11.57 -19.91 2.84
CA VAL A 646 -11.86 -20.59 1.58
C VAL A 646 -12.40 -19.61 0.54
N ALA A 647 -13.28 -18.69 0.93
CA ALA A 647 -13.79 -17.64 0.05
C ALA A 647 -12.67 -16.67 -0.39
N ALA A 648 -11.81 -16.23 0.54
CA ALA A 648 -10.66 -15.37 0.25
C ALA A 648 -9.65 -16.07 -0.68
N GLY A 649 -9.35 -17.35 -0.43
CA GLY A 649 -8.51 -18.19 -1.27
C GLY A 649 -9.09 -18.36 -2.66
N THR A 650 -10.40 -18.57 -2.78
CA THR A 650 -11.11 -18.65 -4.06
C THR A 650 -11.03 -17.35 -4.84
N LYS A 651 -11.20 -16.19 -4.18
CA LYS A 651 -11.03 -14.86 -4.80
C LYS A 651 -9.59 -14.65 -5.27
N SER A 652 -8.60 -15.10 -4.48
CA SER A 652 -7.19 -15.04 -4.86
C SER A 652 -6.89 -15.92 -6.07
N ALA A 653 -7.42 -17.15 -6.10
CA ALA A 653 -7.30 -18.06 -7.24
C ALA A 653 -8.00 -17.53 -8.50
N PHE A 654 -9.17 -16.90 -8.36
CA PHE A 654 -9.88 -16.27 -9.48
C PHE A 654 -9.08 -15.11 -10.08
N ALA A 655 -8.48 -14.25 -9.25
CA ALA A 655 -7.60 -13.19 -9.72
C ALA A 655 -6.37 -13.70 -10.50
N LEU A 656 -6.00 -14.97 -10.30
CA LEU A 656 -4.89 -15.65 -10.98
C LEU A 656 -5.38 -16.71 -11.98
N LYS A 657 -6.66 -16.69 -12.38
CA LYS A 657 -7.26 -17.70 -13.25
C LYS A 657 -6.45 -17.89 -14.54
N SER A 658 -6.01 -16.79 -15.17
CA SER A 658 -5.21 -16.83 -16.41
C SER A 658 -3.89 -17.61 -16.27
N ILE A 659 -3.31 -17.64 -15.06
CA ILE A 659 -2.11 -18.39 -14.72
C ILE A 659 -2.47 -19.86 -14.45
N ILE A 660 -3.46 -20.09 -13.57
CA ILE A 660 -3.80 -21.42 -13.07
C ILE A 660 -4.35 -22.30 -14.20
N THR A 661 -5.27 -21.78 -15.02
CA THR A 661 -5.92 -22.54 -16.09
C THR A 661 -5.26 -22.36 -17.45
N GLY A 662 -4.27 -21.47 -17.59
CA GLY A 662 -3.62 -21.22 -18.87
C GLY A 662 -2.70 -22.36 -19.30
N ASN A 663 -2.70 -22.72 -20.58
CA ASN A 663 -1.78 -23.72 -21.14
C ASN A 663 -0.35 -23.19 -21.35
N VAL A 664 -0.12 -21.90 -21.06
CA VAL A 664 1.17 -21.22 -21.23
C VAL A 664 2.15 -21.53 -20.10
N PHE A 665 1.65 -21.95 -18.94
CA PHE A 665 2.43 -22.09 -17.71
C PHE A 665 2.69 -23.57 -17.42
N SER A 666 3.93 -23.93 -17.06
CA SER A 666 4.24 -25.29 -16.62
C SER A 666 3.45 -25.64 -15.35
N ARG A 667 3.20 -26.95 -15.13
CA ARG A 667 2.52 -27.42 -13.91
C ARG A 667 3.30 -27.05 -12.65
N ALA A 668 4.63 -27.13 -12.70
CA ALA A 668 5.51 -26.75 -11.58
C ALA A 668 5.32 -25.28 -11.17
N VAL A 669 5.28 -24.34 -12.13
CA VAL A 669 5.03 -22.92 -11.85
C VAL A 669 3.65 -22.71 -11.24
N LYS A 670 2.62 -23.37 -11.78
CA LYS A 670 1.25 -23.27 -11.26
C LYS A 670 1.14 -23.77 -9.81
N LEU A 671 1.76 -24.90 -9.50
CA LEU A 671 1.83 -25.44 -8.14
C LEU A 671 2.57 -24.49 -7.21
N ARG A 672 3.65 -23.88 -7.66
CA ARG A 672 4.39 -22.89 -6.86
C ARG A 672 3.53 -21.65 -6.57
N VAL A 673 2.81 -21.12 -7.55
CA VAL A 673 1.86 -20.01 -7.35
C VAL A 673 0.78 -20.40 -6.34
N TYR A 674 0.26 -21.63 -6.42
CA TYR A 674 -0.66 -22.17 -5.43
C TYR A 674 -0.07 -22.16 -4.02
N LYS A 675 1.09 -22.81 -3.81
CA LYS A 675 1.74 -22.96 -2.50
C LYS A 675 2.19 -21.63 -1.87
N THR A 676 2.57 -20.64 -2.66
CA THR A 676 3.17 -19.38 -2.17
C THR A 676 2.22 -18.19 -2.08
N ILE A 677 1.09 -18.21 -2.78
CA ILE A 677 0.14 -17.08 -2.87
C ILE A 677 -1.28 -17.48 -2.48
N ILE A 678 -1.75 -18.65 -2.89
CA ILE A 678 -3.15 -19.04 -2.72
C ILE A 678 -3.33 -19.80 -1.40
N ARG A 679 -2.52 -20.84 -1.15
CA ARG A 679 -2.55 -21.63 0.09
C ARG A 679 -2.34 -20.75 1.34
N PRO A 680 -1.37 -19.82 1.41
CA PRO A 680 -1.18 -18.98 2.59
C PRO A 680 -2.33 -18.01 2.90
N VAL A 681 -3.17 -17.68 1.90
CA VAL A 681 -4.38 -16.88 2.15
C VAL A 681 -5.44 -17.71 2.88
N VAL A 682 -5.49 -19.01 2.59
CA VAL A 682 -6.41 -19.93 3.25
C VAL A 682 -5.89 -20.32 4.63
N THR A 683 -4.61 -20.68 4.75
CA THR A 683 -3.99 -21.14 6.00
C THR A 683 -3.52 -20.01 6.91
N TYR A 684 -4.09 -18.81 6.79
CA TYR A 684 -3.73 -17.72 7.70
C TYR A 684 -4.35 -17.98 9.07
N ALA A 685 -3.54 -17.90 10.13
CA ALA A 685 -3.93 -18.18 11.50
C ALA A 685 -4.53 -19.59 11.70
N SER A 686 -4.12 -20.58 10.89
CA SER A 686 -4.62 -21.95 11.01
C SER A 686 -4.12 -22.67 12.27
N GLU A 687 -3.02 -22.19 12.84
CA GLU A 687 -2.44 -22.66 14.10
C GLU A 687 -3.40 -22.53 15.30
N VAL A 688 -4.41 -21.66 15.22
CA VAL A 688 -5.42 -21.46 16.27
C VAL A 688 -6.79 -22.07 15.92
N TRP A 689 -6.88 -22.91 14.90
CA TRP A 689 -8.17 -23.48 14.49
C TRP A 689 -8.51 -24.74 15.29
N THR A 690 -9.78 -24.83 15.68
CA THR A 690 -10.38 -26.09 16.13
C THR A 690 -11.10 -26.70 14.93
N ILE A 691 -10.48 -27.70 14.30
CA ILE A 691 -10.96 -28.29 13.05
C ILE A 691 -11.73 -29.58 13.33
N ARG A 692 -12.98 -29.70 12.87
CA ARG A 692 -13.74 -30.96 12.89
C ARG A 692 -13.64 -31.66 11.53
N LYS A 693 -14.16 -32.89 11.43
CA LYS A 693 -14.11 -33.69 10.20
C LYS A 693 -14.76 -32.97 9.00
N GLN A 694 -15.82 -32.21 9.22
CA GLN A 694 -16.52 -31.47 8.17
C GLN A 694 -15.65 -30.35 7.58
N GLU A 695 -14.96 -29.58 8.42
CA GLU A 695 -14.08 -28.50 7.95
C GLU A 695 -12.80 -29.05 7.28
N GLN A 696 -12.25 -30.17 7.79
CA GLN A 696 -11.16 -30.88 7.09
C GLN A 696 -11.59 -31.31 5.68
N LEU A 697 -12.81 -31.83 5.55
CA LEU A 697 -13.36 -32.23 4.26
C LEU A 697 -13.56 -31.02 3.34
N LEU A 698 -14.07 -29.90 3.86
CA LEU A 698 -14.23 -28.65 3.11
C LEU A 698 -12.90 -28.16 2.53
N LEU A 699 -11.84 -28.09 3.35
CA LEU A 699 -10.49 -27.72 2.93
C LEU A 699 -9.95 -28.67 1.85
N SER A 700 -10.12 -29.98 2.06
CA SER A 700 -9.69 -31.01 1.10
C SER A 700 -10.43 -30.93 -0.24
N ILE A 701 -11.74 -30.66 -0.21
CA ILE A 701 -12.55 -30.48 -1.43
C ILE A 701 -12.06 -29.24 -2.17
N TRP A 702 -11.81 -28.15 -1.45
CA TRP A 702 -11.34 -26.90 -2.02
C TRP A 702 -9.95 -27.04 -2.66
N GLU A 703 -8.98 -27.64 -1.97
CA GLU A 703 -7.62 -27.87 -2.52
C GLU A 703 -7.70 -28.72 -3.78
N ARG A 704 -8.42 -29.85 -3.75
CA ARG A 704 -8.62 -30.71 -4.92
C ARG A 704 -9.30 -29.99 -6.08
N LYS A 705 -10.17 -29.00 -5.83
CA LYS A 705 -10.77 -28.16 -6.88
C LYS A 705 -9.73 -27.27 -7.54
N ILE A 706 -8.77 -26.74 -6.79
CA ILE A 706 -7.66 -25.94 -7.33
C ILE A 706 -6.66 -26.84 -8.07
N LEU A 707 -6.23 -27.95 -7.48
CA LEU A 707 -5.30 -28.88 -8.10
C LEU A 707 -5.82 -29.43 -9.43
N ARG A 708 -7.12 -29.78 -9.53
CA ARG A 708 -7.72 -30.19 -10.80
C ARG A 708 -7.64 -29.12 -11.89
N LYS A 709 -7.74 -27.84 -11.53
CA LYS A 709 -7.56 -26.75 -12.50
C LYS A 709 -6.11 -26.63 -12.96
N ILE A 710 -5.16 -26.98 -12.10
CA ILE A 710 -3.72 -26.97 -12.40
C ILE A 710 -3.34 -28.13 -13.32
N TYR A 711 -3.75 -29.35 -12.98
CA TYR A 711 -3.40 -30.57 -13.72
C TYR A 711 -4.24 -30.78 -14.99
N GLY A 712 -5.45 -30.23 -15.03
CA GLY A 712 -6.39 -30.37 -16.14
C GLY A 712 -7.04 -31.76 -16.22
N GLY A 713 -7.76 -32.01 -17.32
CA GLY A 713 -8.32 -33.32 -17.63
C GLY A 713 -7.24 -34.34 -18.01
N LYS A 714 -7.61 -35.61 -18.02
CA LYS A 714 -6.84 -36.68 -18.68
C LYS A 714 -7.46 -36.97 -20.03
N ARG A 715 -6.64 -37.29 -21.03
CA ARG A 715 -7.14 -37.75 -22.33
C ARG A 715 -7.27 -39.26 -22.27
N VAL A 716 -8.44 -39.79 -22.59
CA VAL A 716 -8.72 -41.23 -22.69
C VAL A 716 -9.32 -41.45 -24.08
N GLY A 717 -8.54 -42.03 -24.99
CA GLY A 717 -8.87 -42.04 -26.42
C GLY A 717 -9.01 -40.62 -26.99
N ASP A 718 -10.18 -40.32 -27.54
CA ASP A 718 -10.52 -39.00 -28.11
C ASP A 718 -11.32 -38.09 -27.16
N THR A 719 -11.62 -38.55 -25.94
CA THR A 719 -12.37 -37.76 -24.97
C THR A 719 -11.47 -37.26 -23.83
N TRP A 720 -11.90 -36.14 -23.22
CA TRP A 720 -11.25 -35.57 -22.04
C TRP A 720 -12.07 -35.89 -20.80
N GLU A 721 -11.49 -36.67 -19.90
CA GLU A 721 -12.12 -37.04 -18.64
C GLU A 721 -11.59 -36.20 -17.47
N ARG A 722 -12.44 -36.04 -16.46
CA ARG A 722 -12.05 -35.41 -15.19
C ARG A 722 -11.22 -36.36 -14.34
N ARG A 723 -10.08 -35.90 -13.85
CA ARG A 723 -9.21 -36.68 -12.94
C ARG A 723 -9.88 -37.02 -11.61
N THR A 724 -9.70 -38.27 -11.17
CA THR A 724 -10.25 -38.80 -9.91
C THR A 724 -9.52 -38.22 -8.69
N ASN A 725 -10.06 -38.46 -7.49
CA ASN A 725 -9.39 -38.02 -6.25
C ASN A 725 -8.04 -38.71 -6.04
N LYS A 726 -7.95 -40.01 -6.36
CA LYS A 726 -6.73 -40.82 -6.22
C LYS A 726 -5.63 -40.31 -7.15
N GLU A 727 -5.96 -40.11 -8.43
CA GLU A 727 -5.03 -39.57 -9.43
C GLU A 727 -4.51 -38.18 -9.06
N ILE A 728 -5.35 -37.29 -8.51
CA ILE A 728 -4.89 -35.96 -8.08
C ILE A 728 -3.93 -36.05 -6.89
N LYS A 729 -4.16 -36.98 -5.97
CA LYS A 729 -3.28 -37.21 -4.82
C LYS A 729 -1.91 -37.72 -5.29
N GLU A 730 -1.89 -38.70 -6.18
CA GLU A 730 -0.68 -39.26 -6.79
C GLU A 730 0.10 -38.23 -7.60
N LEU A 731 -0.58 -37.33 -8.32
CA LEU A 731 0.06 -36.26 -9.10
C LEU A 731 0.61 -35.11 -8.25
N TYR A 732 -0.02 -34.85 -7.10
CA TYR A 732 0.38 -33.75 -6.22
C TYR A 732 1.58 -34.12 -5.35
N ASP A 733 1.59 -35.35 -4.84
CA ASP A 733 2.71 -35.97 -4.12
C ASP A 733 3.38 -35.02 -3.11
N ASP A 734 2.57 -34.37 -2.28
CA ASP A 734 3.01 -33.45 -1.23
C ASP A 734 1.95 -33.36 -0.12
N ALA A 735 2.32 -32.75 1.00
CA ALA A 735 1.46 -32.51 2.14
C ALA A 735 0.19 -31.72 1.73
N ASP A 736 -0.95 -32.34 2.01
CA ASP A 736 -2.29 -31.76 1.86
C ASP A 736 -2.43 -30.51 2.74
N ILE A 737 -3.35 -29.62 2.37
CA ILE A 737 -3.68 -28.42 3.16
C ILE A 737 -4.04 -28.72 4.64
N ARG A 738 -4.39 -29.96 4.96
CA ARG A 738 -4.71 -30.44 6.32
C ARG A 738 -3.51 -30.64 7.26
N MET A 739 -2.29 -30.78 6.76
CA MET A 739 -1.11 -31.21 7.54
C MET A 739 -0.19 -30.06 7.96
N ASN A 740 -0.69 -28.82 8.02
CA ASN A 740 0.10 -27.65 8.39
C ASN A 740 -0.20 -27.17 9.80
#